data_AF-A0A550CQW1-F1
#
_entry.id   AF-A0A550CQW1-F1
#
_cell.length_a   1.000
_cell.length_b   1.000
_cell.length_c   1.000
_cell.angle_alpha   90.00
_cell.angle_beta   90.00
_cell.angle_gamma   90.00
#
_symmetry.space_group_name_H-M   'P 1'
#
loop_
_entity.id
_entity.type
_entity.pdbx_description
1 polymer ?
#
loop_
_entity_poly.entity_id
_entity_poly.type
_entity_poly.pdbx_seq_one_letter_code
_entity_poly.pdbx_strand_id
1 'polypeptide(L)'
;MLRFLLLSLVFAGLSTQASLPTYESRADEMGTIAERRIAVIVGGQSTGSVGSWVSSLNRSSGKWPSGINYTAGCDAQRANWPALNHWNRIVAMAAAWHGGASNQDSKWVKNADLRSAISSAMGFWFSNDYTNDACLNGDFGGTDACPCGTAGLWNTNWYSNVLGLPLLVSQTCLILGDSLSSSERNSCTHITSRAYAAFAQGQGYLTGANVLDLARIGADEALLTDDTGLLNDAYSRVHGQLVYSNEVKNDGIKADGSFQQHGGLLYNGNYGNVFAKDVLQFETDAAQTQYAADEDELSVFASLLDSDRWMIFYNQVTSKMHWDFSALPRFIVFPVADNQPTSGIGINITGVAELGRLSGNEVISNVATSLQGDSEGANAGKLDGNRMFYANDYMVHRGESYVSTLKMYSSRTKNTECTNSANPFGFHLADGTLYTYVQGNEYEDIAAAWDWDLIPGITVDYKGTKLACGSTTVTGKFPFVGGVSTGDSGISVMRYTNPSTANFHFLKAWFFLPDGVQRVMVSSIQSKTSSEVRSVLDQKRHSGDVYVNGKVSSGVNNIGAPASLWHAGVGYTFENGTSAKLSVTTGDKTGDWSKIGTSSQPSTTVDLFTAYLVHTNLTDPIEYTIFPGTADYAAFETKSANVTIQTVENDPLISAVYDTARSTAYVVFWAPESGDVQLPSGMKMGADIGLTVIYNEATGVVTVADPSQQQSQAKLTMIPPVGPATTLTFDLPTDGQAGNSGSLYYNYVAPQV
;
A
#
# COMPACT_ATOMS: atom_id res chain seq x y z
N MET A 1 -39.09 -32.15 -36.71
CA MET A 1 -38.65 -32.60 -38.06
C MET A 1 -37.14 -32.38 -38.12
N LEU A 2 -36.32 -33.39 -37.78
CA LEU A 2 -35.62 -34.32 -38.71
C LEU A 2 -34.70 -33.54 -39.69
N ARG A 3 -33.37 -33.71 -39.79
CA ARG A 3 -32.39 -34.83 -39.63
C ARG A 3 -30.99 -34.19 -39.41
N PHE A 4 -30.05 -34.60 -38.55
CA PHE A 4 -29.22 -35.83 -38.44
C PHE A 4 -28.52 -36.35 -39.72
N LEU A 5 -27.19 -36.18 -39.81
CA LEU A 5 -26.13 -37.18 -40.15
C LEU A 5 -24.78 -36.45 -40.30
N LEU A 6 -23.87 -36.54 -39.31
CA LEU A 6 -22.73 -37.49 -39.23
C LEU A 6 -21.69 -37.34 -40.34
N LEU A 7 -20.54 -36.75 -40.00
CA LEU A 7 -19.24 -37.27 -40.44
C LEU A 7 -18.20 -37.05 -39.35
N SER A 8 -17.84 -38.15 -38.71
CA SER A 8 -16.73 -38.31 -37.80
C SER A 8 -15.41 -38.13 -38.56
N LEU A 9 -14.61 -37.14 -38.20
CA LEU A 9 -13.20 -37.08 -38.53
C LEU A 9 -12.41 -37.00 -37.22
N VAL A 10 -11.84 -38.15 -36.89
CA VAL A 10 -10.85 -38.36 -35.84
C VAL A 10 -9.63 -37.52 -36.21
N PHE A 11 -9.52 -36.32 -35.65
CA PHE A 11 -8.23 -35.69 -35.49
C PHE A 11 -7.62 -36.26 -34.21
N ALA A 12 -6.86 -37.34 -34.40
CA ALA A 12 -5.76 -37.67 -33.50
C ALA A 12 -4.72 -36.55 -33.64
N GLY A 13 -5.00 -35.42 -32.99
CA GLY A 13 -3.99 -34.41 -32.71
C GLY A 13 -3.06 -35.04 -31.67
N LEU A 14 -1.83 -35.33 -32.09
CA LEU A 14 -0.75 -35.77 -31.23
C LEU A 14 -0.67 -34.83 -30.02
N SER A 15 -1.20 -35.30 -28.89
CA SER A 15 -0.78 -34.84 -27.58
C SER A 15 0.69 -35.24 -27.46
N THR A 16 1.60 -34.35 -27.84
CA THR A 16 2.91 -34.35 -27.22
C THR A 16 2.66 -33.95 -25.77
N GLN A 17 2.26 -34.93 -24.95
CA GLN A 17 2.69 -34.93 -23.56
C GLN A 17 4.20 -34.76 -23.65
N ALA A 18 4.68 -33.55 -23.38
CA ALA A 18 6.05 -33.38 -23.01
C ALA A 18 6.24 -34.34 -21.84
N SER A 19 6.95 -35.42 -22.08
CA SER A 19 7.44 -36.29 -21.02
C SER A 19 8.10 -35.37 -20.00
N LEU A 20 7.58 -35.38 -18.76
CA LEU A 20 8.20 -34.71 -17.62
C LEU A 20 9.69 -35.05 -17.65
N PRO A 21 10.58 -34.06 -17.51
CA PRO A 21 12.01 -34.32 -17.51
C PRO A 21 12.29 -35.37 -16.44
N THR A 22 13.05 -36.40 -16.84
CA THR A 22 13.65 -37.36 -15.91
C THR A 22 14.39 -36.56 -14.85
N TYR A 23 13.99 -36.68 -13.58
CA TYR A 23 14.58 -36.02 -12.41
C TYR A 23 16.09 -35.80 -12.61
N GLU A 24 16.45 -34.54 -12.87
CA GLU A 24 17.82 -34.09 -12.77
C GLU A 24 18.29 -34.36 -11.33
N SER A 25 19.57 -34.67 -11.16
CA SER A 25 20.10 -34.90 -9.81
C SER A 25 19.97 -33.62 -8.97
N ARG A 26 19.77 -33.72 -7.65
CA ARG A 26 19.66 -32.55 -6.76
C ARG A 26 20.77 -31.49 -6.93
N ALA A 27 21.97 -31.90 -7.32
CA ALA A 27 23.10 -31.01 -7.58
C ALA A 27 22.90 -30.12 -8.83
N ASP A 28 22.13 -30.59 -9.81
CA ASP A 28 21.82 -29.91 -11.06
C ASP A 28 20.75 -28.81 -10.86
N GLU A 29 19.76 -29.09 -9.99
CA GLU A 29 18.74 -28.10 -9.62
C GLU A 29 19.31 -26.93 -8.81
N MET A 30 20.23 -27.18 -7.86
CA MET A 30 20.93 -26.11 -7.13
C MET A 30 21.76 -25.23 -8.07
N GLY A 31 22.45 -25.84 -9.05
CA GLY A 31 23.18 -25.10 -10.07
C GLY A 31 22.26 -24.19 -10.90
N THR A 32 21.09 -24.70 -11.29
CA THR A 32 20.06 -23.94 -12.01
C THR A 32 19.56 -22.74 -11.20
N ILE A 33 19.25 -22.94 -9.91
CA ILE A 33 18.84 -21.87 -9.01
C ILE A 33 19.96 -20.83 -8.85
N ALA A 34 21.21 -21.27 -8.68
CA ALA A 34 22.36 -20.38 -8.57
C ALA A 34 22.54 -19.50 -9.82
N GLU A 35 22.44 -20.09 -11.01
CA GLU A 35 22.57 -19.35 -12.28
C GLU A 35 21.48 -18.27 -12.40
N ARG A 36 20.22 -18.61 -12.14
CA ARG A 36 19.08 -17.67 -12.19
C ARG A 36 19.22 -16.57 -11.15
N ARG A 37 19.57 -16.94 -9.91
CA ARG A 37 19.78 -16.01 -8.81
C ARG A 37 20.88 -14.99 -9.13
N ILE A 38 22.03 -15.45 -9.63
CA ILE A 38 23.14 -14.58 -10.06
C ILE A 38 22.69 -13.67 -11.20
N ALA A 39 21.97 -14.20 -12.20
CA ALA A 39 21.48 -13.42 -13.32
C ALA A 39 20.55 -12.27 -12.86
N VAL A 40 19.66 -12.50 -11.90
CA VAL A 40 18.80 -11.43 -11.38
C VAL A 40 19.60 -10.39 -10.59
N ILE A 41 20.52 -10.82 -9.70
CA ILE A 41 21.34 -9.87 -8.95
C ILE A 41 22.13 -8.97 -9.92
N VAL A 42 22.80 -9.58 -10.90
CA VAL A 42 23.61 -8.87 -11.90
C VAL A 42 22.75 -7.94 -12.77
N GLY A 43 21.60 -8.43 -13.25
CA GLY A 43 20.67 -7.66 -14.09
C GLY A 43 20.09 -6.44 -13.39
N GLY A 44 19.97 -6.48 -12.06
CA GLY A 44 19.50 -5.37 -11.23
C GLY A 44 20.54 -4.28 -10.93
N GLN A 45 21.82 -4.47 -11.29
CA GLN A 45 22.87 -3.49 -10.97
C GLN A 45 23.11 -2.46 -12.08
N SER A 46 23.34 -1.21 -11.69
CA SER A 46 23.89 -0.17 -12.56
C SER A 46 25.41 -0.10 -12.41
N THR A 47 26.14 -0.32 -13.52
CA THR A 47 27.60 -0.42 -13.50
C THR A 47 28.32 0.84 -14.00
N GLY A 48 27.59 1.90 -14.33
CA GLY A 48 28.16 3.10 -14.98
C GLY A 48 29.20 3.86 -14.13
N SER A 49 29.11 3.78 -12.80
CA SER A 49 30.04 4.44 -11.87
C SER A 49 31.22 3.57 -11.44
N VAL A 50 31.33 2.33 -11.91
CA VAL A 50 32.40 1.41 -11.47
C VAL A 50 33.78 1.99 -11.71
N GLY A 51 34.02 2.63 -12.86
CA GLY A 51 35.32 3.24 -13.15
C GLY A 51 35.72 4.34 -12.18
N SER A 52 34.78 5.21 -11.77
CA SER A 52 35.08 6.29 -10.81
C SER A 52 35.29 5.75 -9.40
N TRP A 53 34.58 4.69 -9.01
CA TRP A 53 34.79 4.03 -7.73
C TRP A 53 36.13 3.31 -7.67
N VAL A 54 36.54 2.61 -8.72
CA VAL A 54 37.86 1.97 -8.80
C VAL A 54 38.99 3.00 -8.68
N SER A 55 38.88 4.14 -9.35
CA SER A 55 39.90 5.19 -9.33
C SER A 55 39.96 5.96 -8.01
N SER A 56 38.83 6.11 -7.31
CA SER A 56 38.75 6.87 -6.06
C SER A 56 38.91 6.03 -4.80
N LEU A 57 38.93 4.70 -4.93
CA LEU A 57 39.15 3.79 -3.81
C LEU A 57 40.58 3.93 -3.27
N ASN A 58 40.72 4.21 -1.98
CA ASN A 58 42.01 4.11 -1.33
C ASN A 58 42.34 2.63 -1.12
N ARG A 59 43.27 2.09 -1.93
CA ARG A 59 43.62 0.66 -1.93
C ARG A 59 44.29 0.17 -0.65
N SER A 60 44.92 1.05 0.14
CA SER A 60 45.57 0.64 1.40
C SER A 60 44.58 0.54 2.55
N SER A 61 43.56 1.40 2.59
CA SER A 61 42.52 1.36 3.63
C SER A 61 41.27 0.60 3.23
N GLY A 62 41.06 0.36 1.93
CA GLY A 62 39.83 -0.20 1.36
C GLY A 62 38.63 0.75 1.43
N LYS A 63 38.83 2.03 1.80
CA LYS A 63 37.75 3.02 1.93
C LYS A 63 37.69 3.95 0.73
N TRP A 64 36.47 4.36 0.38
CA TRP A 64 36.30 5.59 -0.40
C TRP A 64 36.45 6.81 0.52
N PRO A 65 37.36 7.75 0.23
CA PRO A 65 37.64 8.90 1.08
C PRO A 65 36.52 9.95 1.09
N SER A 66 35.64 9.93 0.09
CA SER A 66 34.50 10.84 -0.03
C SER A 66 33.25 10.11 -0.53
N GLY A 67 32.08 10.70 -0.26
CA GLY A 67 30.78 10.22 -0.73
C GLY A 67 30.19 9.03 0.03
N ILE A 68 30.83 8.59 1.13
CA ILE A 68 30.26 7.62 2.07
C ILE A 68 30.52 8.13 3.49
N ASN A 69 29.45 8.24 4.28
CA ASN A 69 29.54 8.51 5.70
C ASN A 69 29.63 7.16 6.45
N TYR A 70 30.80 6.89 7.05
CA TYR A 70 31.09 5.65 7.78
C TYR A 70 30.79 5.71 9.28
N THR A 71 30.06 6.72 9.76
CA THR A 71 29.66 6.78 11.18
C THR A 71 28.87 5.51 11.54
N ALA A 72 29.29 4.84 12.61
CA ALA A 72 28.75 3.58 13.11
C ALA A 72 28.36 3.71 14.59
N GLY A 73 27.71 2.69 15.14
CA GLY A 73 27.26 2.66 16.53
C GLY A 73 26.10 3.62 16.80
N CYS A 74 26.09 4.24 17.97
CA CYS A 74 25.00 5.11 18.40
C CYS A 74 24.93 6.45 17.65
N ASP A 75 26.06 6.93 17.13
CA ASP A 75 26.11 8.19 16.39
C ASP A 75 25.66 8.01 14.92
N ALA A 76 25.46 6.76 14.50
CA ALA A 76 25.03 6.45 13.14
C ALA A 76 23.56 6.82 12.92
N GLN A 77 23.27 7.24 11.70
CA GLN A 77 21.89 7.31 11.23
C GLN A 77 21.26 5.90 11.27
N ARG A 78 20.16 5.75 12.00
CA ARG A 78 19.54 4.45 12.29
C ARG A 78 18.88 3.79 11.08
N ALA A 79 18.16 4.57 10.27
CA ALA A 79 17.57 4.11 9.01
C ALA A 79 18.39 4.63 7.82
N ASN A 80 18.34 3.92 6.69
CA ASN A 80 19.08 4.29 5.49
C ASN A 80 20.57 4.54 5.79
N TRP A 81 21.17 3.65 6.59
CA TRP A 81 22.51 3.83 7.16
C TRP A 81 23.54 4.11 6.06
N PRO A 82 24.10 5.33 5.98
CA PRO A 82 24.92 5.73 4.84
C PRO A 82 26.16 4.87 4.61
N ALA A 83 26.67 4.20 5.65
CA ALA A 83 27.83 3.31 5.54
C ALA A 83 27.55 2.11 4.61
N LEU A 84 26.29 1.66 4.49
CA LEU A 84 25.91 0.57 3.60
C LEU A 84 26.16 0.87 2.11
N ASN A 85 26.30 2.16 1.74
CA ASN A 85 26.71 2.54 0.39
C ASN A 85 28.09 2.00 0.01
N HIS A 86 28.92 1.63 0.99
CA HIS A 86 30.15 0.89 0.74
C HIS A 86 29.86 -0.43 0.03
N TRP A 87 28.92 -1.22 0.55
CA TRP A 87 28.55 -2.50 -0.03
C TRP A 87 27.67 -2.37 -1.27
N ASN A 88 26.81 -1.35 -1.38
CA ASN A 88 26.10 -1.07 -2.64
C ASN A 88 27.07 -0.88 -3.82
N ARG A 89 28.19 -0.16 -3.61
CA ARG A 89 29.24 -0.03 -4.61
C ARG A 89 29.89 -1.38 -4.93
N ILE A 90 30.18 -2.17 -3.90
CA ILE A 90 30.81 -3.49 -4.07
C ILE A 90 29.92 -4.44 -4.87
N VAL A 91 28.62 -4.52 -4.61
CA VAL A 91 27.68 -5.38 -5.36
C VAL A 91 27.70 -5.01 -6.85
N ALA A 92 27.60 -3.71 -7.17
CA ALA A 92 27.66 -3.22 -8.54
C ALA A 92 29.04 -3.46 -9.20
N MET A 93 30.14 -3.35 -8.44
CA MET A 93 31.48 -3.70 -8.91
C MET A 93 31.62 -5.21 -9.17
N ALA A 94 31.06 -6.06 -8.31
CA ALA A 94 31.05 -7.51 -8.48
C ALA A 94 30.23 -7.93 -9.71
N ALA A 95 29.05 -7.32 -9.92
CA ALA A 95 28.26 -7.52 -11.14
C ALA A 95 29.02 -7.09 -12.41
N ALA A 96 29.70 -5.95 -12.37
CA ALA A 96 30.56 -5.49 -13.47
C ALA A 96 31.78 -6.39 -13.71
N TRP A 97 32.31 -7.02 -12.67
CA TRP A 97 33.38 -8.02 -12.79
C TRP A 97 32.85 -9.34 -13.33
N HIS A 98 31.64 -9.75 -12.95
CA HIS A 98 31.04 -11.01 -13.39
C HIS A 98 30.73 -11.01 -14.89
N GLY A 99 30.02 -9.99 -15.38
CA GLY A 99 29.42 -10.03 -16.72
C GLY A 99 27.91 -10.15 -16.67
N GLY A 100 27.17 -9.53 -17.59
CA GLY A 100 25.73 -9.68 -17.77
C GLY A 100 24.85 -8.50 -17.32
N ALA A 101 25.44 -7.43 -16.78
CA ALA A 101 24.68 -6.25 -16.39
C ALA A 101 24.31 -5.37 -17.60
N SER A 102 23.19 -4.66 -17.52
CA SER A 102 22.77 -3.73 -18.57
C SER A 102 23.76 -2.58 -18.74
N ASN A 103 24.10 -2.23 -19.98
CA ASN A 103 25.09 -1.18 -20.32
C ASN A 103 26.49 -1.40 -19.70
N GLN A 104 26.87 -2.66 -19.49
CA GLN A 104 28.17 -3.02 -18.96
C GLN A 104 29.31 -2.68 -19.92
N ASP A 105 30.39 -2.13 -19.37
CA ASP A 105 31.67 -1.97 -20.08
C ASP A 105 32.45 -3.29 -20.01
N SER A 106 32.64 -3.92 -21.18
CA SER A 106 33.35 -5.19 -21.34
C SER A 106 34.76 -5.20 -20.72
N LYS A 107 35.41 -4.04 -20.55
CA LYS A 107 36.74 -3.96 -19.92
C LYS A 107 36.77 -4.42 -18.46
N TRP A 108 35.62 -4.43 -17.79
CA TRP A 108 35.48 -4.82 -16.39
C TRP A 108 35.29 -6.32 -16.20
N VAL A 109 34.79 -7.01 -17.23
CA VAL A 109 34.51 -8.45 -17.17
C VAL A 109 35.81 -9.20 -16.87
N LYS A 110 35.80 -9.91 -15.74
CA LYS A 110 36.93 -10.68 -15.18
C LYS A 110 38.23 -9.86 -15.04
N ASN A 111 38.13 -8.53 -14.94
CA ASN A 111 39.27 -7.64 -14.83
C ASN A 111 40.00 -7.80 -13.49
N ALA A 112 41.31 -8.03 -13.54
CA ALA A 112 42.12 -8.28 -12.35
C ALA A 112 42.25 -7.07 -11.41
N ASP A 113 42.35 -5.85 -11.94
CA ASP A 113 42.42 -4.64 -11.11
C ASP A 113 41.08 -4.38 -10.41
N LEU A 114 39.96 -4.56 -11.11
CA LEU A 114 38.63 -4.47 -10.49
C LEU A 114 38.45 -5.53 -9.40
N ARG A 115 38.83 -6.78 -9.64
CA ARG A 115 38.78 -7.85 -8.62
C ARG A 115 39.62 -7.49 -7.40
N SER A 116 40.81 -6.95 -7.61
CA SER A 116 41.68 -6.47 -6.53
C SER A 116 41.06 -5.29 -5.77
N ALA A 117 40.40 -4.36 -6.47
CA ALA A 117 39.67 -3.25 -5.84
C ALA A 117 38.54 -3.77 -4.94
N ILE A 118 37.77 -4.74 -5.45
CA ILE A 118 36.71 -5.42 -4.69
C ILE A 118 37.28 -6.07 -3.43
N SER A 119 38.38 -6.84 -3.54
CA SER A 119 39.07 -7.43 -2.38
C SER A 119 39.47 -6.39 -1.34
N SER A 120 40.10 -5.29 -1.77
CA SER A 120 40.52 -4.22 -0.86
C SER A 120 39.32 -3.61 -0.13
N ALA A 121 38.22 -3.36 -0.83
CA ALA A 121 37.01 -2.79 -0.24
C ALA A 121 36.34 -3.77 0.74
N MET A 122 36.13 -5.03 0.36
CA MET A 122 35.61 -6.07 1.25
C MET A 122 36.50 -6.22 2.49
N GLY A 123 37.82 -6.22 2.32
CA GLY A 123 38.79 -6.34 3.40
C GLY A 123 38.71 -5.21 4.43
N PHE A 124 38.34 -3.99 4.02
CA PHE A 124 38.06 -2.89 4.96
C PHE A 124 36.93 -3.27 5.91
N TRP A 125 35.79 -3.70 5.36
CA TRP A 125 34.64 -4.02 6.19
C TRP A 125 34.93 -5.23 7.09
N PHE A 126 35.50 -6.30 6.54
CA PHE A 126 35.82 -7.51 7.31
C PHE A 126 36.78 -7.22 8.47
N SER A 127 37.78 -6.36 8.27
CA SER A 127 38.73 -5.98 9.34
C SER A 127 38.12 -5.08 10.41
N ASN A 128 36.94 -4.51 10.14
CA ASN A 128 36.22 -3.61 11.05
C ASN A 128 34.83 -4.16 11.40
N ASP A 129 34.56 -5.44 11.15
CA ASP A 129 33.30 -6.06 11.57
C ASP A 129 33.23 -6.06 13.10
N TYR A 130 32.02 -5.91 13.63
CA TYR A 130 31.83 -5.96 15.07
C TYR A 130 31.92 -7.41 15.54
N THR A 131 32.53 -7.63 16.70
CA THR A 131 32.74 -8.97 17.28
C THR A 131 31.83 -9.27 18.46
N ASN A 132 31.06 -8.27 18.90
CA ASN A 132 30.11 -8.40 19.99
C ASN A 132 28.71 -8.67 19.42
N ASP A 133 28.27 -9.92 19.46
CA ASP A 133 26.96 -10.34 18.95
C ASP A 133 25.78 -9.65 19.65
N ALA A 134 25.97 -9.09 20.85
CA ALA A 134 24.95 -8.28 21.50
C ALA A 134 24.59 -7.00 20.72
N CYS A 135 25.45 -6.58 19.77
CA CYS A 135 25.18 -5.45 18.88
C CYS A 135 24.21 -5.78 17.74
N LEU A 136 23.89 -7.06 17.50
CA LEU A 136 22.93 -7.46 16.48
C LEU A 136 21.57 -6.80 16.70
N ASN A 137 21.09 -6.79 17.93
CA ASN A 137 19.73 -6.38 18.31
C ASN A 137 19.69 -5.07 19.11
N GLY A 138 20.59 -4.13 18.80
CA GLY A 138 20.67 -2.85 19.52
C GLY A 138 19.35 -2.07 19.54
N ASP A 139 19.18 -1.24 20.57
CA ASP A 139 18.08 -0.27 20.70
C ASP A 139 18.64 1.18 20.64
N PHE A 140 17.77 2.18 20.68
CA PHE A 140 18.14 3.60 20.74
C PHE A 140 19.13 3.87 21.89
N GLY A 141 20.36 4.23 21.55
CA GLY A 141 21.42 4.53 22.53
C GLY A 141 22.26 3.32 22.96
N GLY A 142 22.18 2.21 22.23
CA GLY A 142 22.89 0.98 22.57
C GLY A 142 22.21 0.24 23.71
N THR A 143 22.81 -0.87 24.13
CA THR A 143 22.34 -1.68 25.27
C THR A 143 23.49 -1.83 26.27
N ASP A 144 23.20 -2.30 27.49
CA ASP A 144 24.27 -2.62 28.45
C ASP A 144 25.25 -3.65 27.89
N ALA A 145 24.76 -4.57 27.05
CA ALA A 145 25.55 -5.59 26.40
C ALA A 145 26.25 -5.08 25.11
N CYS A 146 25.78 -3.99 24.49
CA CYS A 146 26.41 -3.30 23.36
C CYS A 146 26.35 -1.77 23.55
N PRO A 147 27.24 -1.19 24.38
CA PRO A 147 27.23 0.25 24.65
C PRO A 147 27.75 1.07 23.45
N CYS A 148 27.45 2.37 23.42
CA CYS A 148 27.77 3.30 22.31
C CYS A 148 29.26 3.44 21.93
N GLY A 149 30.19 2.93 22.76
CA GLY A 149 31.62 2.89 22.45
C GLY A 149 32.11 1.55 21.89
N THR A 150 31.21 0.59 21.65
CA THR A 150 31.58 -0.73 21.13
C THR A 150 32.22 -0.58 19.75
N ALA A 151 33.41 -1.14 19.59
CA ALA A 151 34.16 -1.05 18.34
C ALA A 151 33.52 -1.88 17.22
N GLY A 152 33.76 -1.45 15.98
CA GLY A 152 33.30 -2.13 14.77
C GLY A 152 32.18 -1.40 14.04
N LEU A 153 31.84 -1.89 12.85
CA LEU A 153 30.81 -1.35 11.97
C LEU A 153 29.46 -1.99 12.26
N TRP A 154 28.77 -1.47 13.27
CA TRP A 154 27.40 -1.85 13.64
C TRP A 154 26.47 -0.63 13.65
N ASN A 155 25.17 -0.86 13.74
CA ASN A 155 24.15 0.19 13.86
C ASN A 155 23.20 -0.12 15.03
N THR A 156 22.65 0.90 15.68
CA THR A 156 21.62 0.69 16.73
C THR A 156 20.28 0.21 16.19
N ASN A 157 20.08 0.15 14.87
CA ASN A 157 18.94 -0.49 14.25
C ASN A 157 19.33 -1.90 13.81
N TRP A 158 18.70 -2.91 14.43
CA TRP A 158 18.91 -4.33 14.13
C TRP A 158 18.85 -4.64 12.63
N TYR A 159 17.96 -3.95 11.89
CA TYR A 159 17.78 -4.15 10.46
C TYR A 159 19.10 -4.05 9.71
N SER A 160 19.95 -3.06 10.01
CA SER A 160 21.22 -2.89 9.31
C SER A 160 22.18 -4.06 9.56
N ASN A 161 22.15 -4.63 10.77
CA ASN A 161 23.08 -5.65 11.23
C ASN A 161 22.66 -7.06 10.78
N VAL A 162 21.34 -7.31 10.75
CA VAL A 162 20.74 -8.63 10.48
C VAL A 162 20.31 -8.78 9.02
N LEU A 163 19.82 -7.71 8.39
CA LEU A 163 19.30 -7.75 7.01
C LEU A 163 20.13 -6.88 6.06
N GLY A 164 20.20 -5.57 6.31
CA GLY A 164 20.75 -4.58 5.40
C GLY A 164 22.17 -4.88 4.92
N LEU A 165 23.11 -5.07 5.83
CA LEU A 165 24.49 -5.46 5.48
C LEU A 165 24.55 -6.90 4.93
N PRO A 166 24.05 -7.94 5.63
CA PRO A 166 24.21 -9.32 5.18
C PRO A 166 23.59 -9.61 3.82
N LEU A 167 22.50 -8.92 3.43
CA LEU A 167 21.93 -9.00 2.09
C LEU A 167 22.89 -8.56 0.98
N LEU A 168 23.67 -7.50 1.22
CA LEU A 168 24.64 -7.02 0.24
C LEU A 168 25.90 -7.89 0.21
N VAL A 169 26.31 -8.42 1.37
CA VAL A 169 27.43 -9.35 1.50
C VAL A 169 27.14 -10.66 0.79
N SER A 170 26.00 -11.30 1.09
CA SER A 170 25.58 -12.57 0.50
C SER A 170 25.53 -12.51 -1.03
N GLN A 171 24.86 -11.50 -1.58
CA GLN A 171 24.81 -11.26 -3.03
C GLN A 171 26.21 -11.08 -3.65
N THR A 172 27.06 -10.24 -3.05
CA THR A 172 28.42 -10.02 -3.55
C THR A 172 29.22 -11.32 -3.58
N CYS A 173 29.20 -12.07 -2.48
CA CYS A 173 30.00 -13.27 -2.33
C CYS A 173 29.50 -14.39 -3.25
N LEU A 174 28.19 -14.51 -3.47
CA LEU A 174 27.62 -15.43 -4.45
C LEU A 174 28.08 -15.12 -5.88
N ILE A 175 28.06 -13.85 -6.30
CA ILE A 175 28.57 -13.42 -7.63
C ILE A 175 30.06 -13.76 -7.80
N LEU A 176 30.86 -13.56 -6.75
CA LEU A 176 32.30 -13.79 -6.81
C LEU A 176 32.66 -15.28 -6.78
N GLY A 177 31.85 -16.12 -6.14
CA GLY A 177 31.96 -17.58 -6.13
C GLY A 177 33.39 -18.08 -5.87
N ASP A 178 33.90 -18.90 -6.78
CA ASP A 178 35.24 -19.51 -6.67
C ASP A 178 36.41 -18.53 -6.78
N SER A 179 36.16 -17.27 -7.16
CA SER A 179 37.21 -16.25 -7.16
C SER A 179 37.53 -15.72 -5.76
N LEU A 180 36.74 -16.07 -4.74
CA LEU A 180 37.00 -15.71 -3.35
C LEU A 180 38.21 -16.47 -2.80
N SER A 181 39.11 -15.74 -2.14
CA SER A 181 40.11 -16.36 -1.27
C SER A 181 39.44 -17.06 -0.08
N SER A 182 40.12 -18.02 0.54
CA SER A 182 39.60 -18.70 1.74
C SER A 182 39.25 -17.72 2.86
N SER A 183 40.03 -16.65 3.04
CA SER A 183 39.73 -15.60 4.03
C SER A 183 38.49 -14.79 3.67
N GLU A 184 38.31 -14.42 2.41
CA GLU A 184 37.10 -13.69 1.99
C GLU A 184 35.86 -14.57 2.16
N ARG A 185 35.93 -15.84 1.72
CA ARG A 185 34.84 -16.81 1.87
C ARG A 185 34.45 -17.00 3.33
N ASN A 186 35.42 -17.18 4.23
CA ASN A 186 35.15 -17.33 5.66
C ASN A 186 34.48 -16.09 6.28
N SER A 187 34.88 -14.89 5.87
CA SER A 187 34.24 -13.65 6.35
C SER A 187 32.83 -13.48 5.78
N CYS A 188 32.61 -13.82 4.51
CA CYS A 188 31.29 -13.84 3.90
C CYS A 188 30.34 -14.75 4.71
N THR A 189 30.72 -16.03 4.87
CA THR A 189 29.91 -17.02 5.59
C THR A 189 29.72 -16.66 7.05
N HIS A 190 30.72 -16.05 7.70
CA HIS A 190 30.57 -15.60 9.09
C HIS A 190 29.46 -14.56 9.24
N ILE A 191 29.42 -13.54 8.37
CA ILE A 191 28.40 -12.48 8.41
C ILE A 191 27.01 -13.04 8.10
N THR A 192 26.89 -13.88 7.07
CA THR A 192 25.59 -14.42 6.63
C THR A 192 25.05 -15.45 7.62
N SER A 193 25.88 -16.36 8.14
CA SER A 193 25.49 -17.32 9.17
C SER A 193 25.10 -16.62 10.47
N ARG A 194 25.83 -15.57 10.89
CA ARG A 194 25.49 -14.77 12.09
C ARG A 194 24.12 -14.11 11.95
N ALA A 195 23.79 -13.60 10.76
CA ALA A 195 22.48 -13.05 10.47
C ALA A 195 21.39 -14.14 10.51
N TYR A 196 21.59 -15.24 9.77
CA TYR A 196 20.61 -16.32 9.65
C TYR A 196 20.28 -16.98 10.98
N ALA A 197 21.25 -17.05 11.90
CA ALA A 197 21.04 -17.53 13.27
C ALA A 197 19.97 -16.75 14.05
N ALA A 198 19.57 -15.56 13.61
CA ALA A 198 18.48 -14.80 14.22
C ALA A 198 17.13 -15.56 14.22
N PHE A 199 16.90 -16.48 13.27
CA PHE A 199 15.71 -17.34 13.29
C PHE A 199 15.60 -18.19 14.55
N ALA A 200 16.72 -18.66 15.09
CA ALA A 200 16.75 -19.46 16.32
C ALA A 200 16.60 -18.62 17.60
N GLN A 201 16.67 -17.28 17.50
CA GLN A 201 16.66 -16.37 18.65
C GLN A 201 15.26 -15.85 19.01
N GLY A 202 14.21 -16.24 18.26
CA GLY A 202 12.82 -15.89 18.60
C GLY A 202 12.52 -14.39 18.56
N GLN A 203 13.16 -13.65 17.65
CA GLN A 203 13.07 -12.19 17.59
C GLN A 203 11.74 -11.73 17.01
N GLY A 204 11.01 -10.88 17.75
CA GLY A 204 9.66 -10.42 17.37
C GLY A 204 9.60 -9.55 16.10
N TYR A 205 10.74 -9.13 15.56
CA TYR A 205 10.82 -8.39 14.30
C TYR A 205 10.87 -9.32 13.06
N LEU A 206 11.07 -10.63 13.23
CA LEU A 206 11.14 -11.59 12.13
C LEU A 206 9.75 -12.11 11.74
N THR A 207 8.96 -11.25 11.13
CA THR A 207 7.63 -11.55 10.59
C THR A 207 7.48 -10.96 9.18
N GLY A 208 6.59 -11.53 8.36
CA GLY A 208 6.28 -10.98 7.04
C GLY A 208 7.53 -10.81 6.18
N ALA A 209 7.75 -9.63 5.62
CA ALA A 209 8.85 -9.37 4.68
C ALA A 209 10.24 -9.64 5.30
N ASN A 210 10.41 -9.43 6.61
CA ASN A 210 11.70 -9.64 7.27
C ASN A 210 12.11 -11.12 7.30
N VAL A 211 11.15 -12.06 7.27
CA VAL A 211 11.42 -13.50 7.15
C VAL A 211 12.02 -13.80 5.78
N LEU A 212 11.47 -13.21 4.71
CA LEU A 212 11.90 -13.46 3.34
C LEU A 212 13.26 -12.83 3.06
N ASP A 213 13.51 -11.61 3.55
CA ASP A 213 14.82 -10.97 3.47
C ASP A 213 15.90 -11.84 4.13
N LEU A 214 15.61 -12.42 5.31
CA LEU A 214 16.55 -13.29 6.01
C LEU A 214 16.70 -14.66 5.34
N ALA A 215 15.60 -15.23 4.83
CA ALA A 215 15.63 -16.45 4.03
C ALA A 215 16.52 -16.29 2.80
N ARG A 216 16.49 -15.13 2.14
CA ARG A 216 17.34 -14.82 0.99
C ARG A 216 18.83 -14.81 1.33
N ILE A 217 19.20 -14.29 2.50
CA ILE A 217 20.58 -14.37 3.00
C ILE A 217 21.02 -15.84 3.12
N GLY A 218 20.16 -16.69 3.70
CA GLY A 218 20.43 -18.13 3.84
C GLY A 218 20.49 -18.86 2.51
N ALA A 219 19.61 -18.54 1.56
CA ALA A 219 19.62 -19.12 0.22
C ALA A 219 20.91 -18.76 -0.54
N ASP A 220 21.30 -17.48 -0.52
CA ASP A 220 22.54 -17.04 -1.16
C ASP A 220 23.79 -17.70 -0.52
N GLU A 221 23.79 -17.91 0.81
CA GLU A 221 24.85 -18.67 1.50
C GLU A 221 24.84 -20.17 1.13
N ALA A 222 23.66 -20.78 1.06
CA ALA A 222 23.50 -22.18 0.68
C ALA A 222 24.01 -22.44 -0.74
N LEU A 223 23.71 -21.55 -1.68
CA LEU A 223 24.20 -21.63 -3.06
C LEU A 223 25.72 -21.38 -3.14
N LEU A 224 26.27 -20.52 -2.29
CA LEU A 224 27.72 -20.29 -2.24
C LEU A 224 28.49 -21.49 -1.67
N THR A 225 27.87 -22.29 -0.80
CA THR A 225 28.52 -23.35 -0.01
C THR A 225 28.07 -24.76 -0.38
N ASP A 226 27.21 -24.90 -1.38
CA ASP A 226 26.57 -26.16 -1.79
C ASP A 226 25.79 -26.86 -0.66
N ASP A 227 25.19 -26.08 0.26
CA ASP A 227 24.42 -26.59 1.41
C ASP A 227 22.94 -26.78 1.07
N THR A 228 22.61 -27.99 0.60
CA THR A 228 21.21 -28.38 0.32
C THR A 228 20.26 -28.25 1.52
N GLY A 229 20.76 -28.43 2.75
CA GLY A 229 19.94 -28.38 3.96
C GLY A 229 19.53 -26.96 4.29
N LEU A 230 20.47 -26.02 4.22
CA LEU A 230 20.21 -24.61 4.38
C LEU A 230 19.31 -24.06 3.28
N LEU A 231 19.49 -24.50 2.03
CA LEU A 231 18.61 -24.10 0.93
C LEU A 231 17.16 -24.54 1.19
N ASN A 232 16.95 -25.78 1.61
CA ASN A 232 15.63 -26.30 1.93
C ASN A 232 14.97 -25.55 3.11
N ASP A 233 15.74 -25.19 4.15
CA ASP A 233 15.24 -24.39 5.27
C ASP A 233 14.84 -22.98 4.80
N ALA A 234 15.63 -22.34 3.93
CA ALA A 234 15.32 -21.03 3.38
C ALA A 234 14.00 -21.02 2.58
N TYR A 235 13.83 -21.94 1.62
CA TYR A 235 12.59 -22.04 0.85
C TYR A 235 11.38 -22.38 1.73
N SER A 236 11.53 -23.32 2.67
CA SER A 236 10.44 -23.67 3.59
C SER A 236 9.97 -22.48 4.44
N ARG A 237 10.88 -21.57 4.82
CA ARG A 237 10.50 -20.33 5.53
C ARG A 237 9.75 -19.35 4.66
N VAL A 238 10.12 -19.21 3.38
CA VAL A 238 9.41 -18.37 2.40
C VAL A 238 8.00 -18.89 2.21
N HIS A 239 7.86 -20.17 1.91
CA HIS A 239 6.57 -20.83 1.67
C HIS A 239 5.68 -20.80 2.91
N GLY A 240 6.26 -20.95 4.11
CA GLY A 240 5.55 -20.78 5.38
C GLY A 240 4.98 -19.37 5.62
N GLN A 241 5.31 -18.38 4.80
CA GLN A 241 4.67 -17.06 4.80
C GLN A 241 3.64 -16.86 3.68
N LEU A 242 3.53 -17.80 2.72
CA LEU A 242 2.51 -17.80 1.67
C LEU A 242 1.17 -18.33 2.19
N VAL A 243 0.70 -17.75 3.28
CA VAL A 243 -0.54 -18.10 3.98
C VAL A 243 -1.33 -16.86 4.35
N TYR A 244 -2.65 -16.99 4.46
CA TYR A 244 -3.49 -15.92 4.98
C TYR A 244 -3.34 -15.75 6.49
N SER A 245 -2.75 -14.63 6.89
CA SER A 245 -2.55 -14.19 8.26
C SER A 245 -3.82 -13.52 8.80
N ASN A 246 -4.82 -14.32 9.18
CA ASN A 246 -6.17 -13.82 9.47
C ASN A 246 -6.34 -13.17 10.85
N GLU A 247 -5.38 -13.32 11.75
CA GLU A 247 -5.45 -12.69 13.06
C GLU A 247 -5.35 -11.16 12.98
N VAL A 248 -6.12 -10.48 13.84
CA VAL A 248 -6.14 -9.02 13.94
C VAL A 248 -4.74 -8.52 14.28
N LYS A 249 -4.23 -7.59 13.47
CA LYS A 249 -2.89 -6.99 13.61
C LYS A 249 -1.73 -7.98 13.48
N ASN A 250 -1.95 -9.21 13.02
CA ASN A 250 -0.82 -10.08 12.68
C ASN A 250 -0.18 -9.62 11.36
N ASP A 251 1.12 -9.83 11.19
CA ASP A 251 1.80 -9.43 9.96
C ASP A 251 1.59 -10.48 8.86
N GLY A 252 1.60 -10.07 7.60
CA GLY A 252 1.44 -10.95 6.42
C GLY A 252 0.24 -10.61 5.54
N ILE A 253 -0.02 -11.50 4.57
CA ILE A 253 -1.11 -11.39 3.58
C ILE A 253 -2.46 -11.67 4.26
N LYS A 254 -3.47 -10.86 3.96
CA LYS A 254 -4.83 -11.00 4.49
C LYS A 254 -5.75 -11.66 3.47
N ALA A 255 -6.90 -12.17 3.93
CA ALA A 255 -7.84 -12.86 3.03
C ALA A 255 -8.44 -11.96 1.94
N ASP A 256 -8.44 -10.63 2.12
CA ASP A 256 -8.78 -9.65 1.06
C ASP A 256 -7.61 -9.34 0.11
N GLY A 257 -6.48 -10.03 0.29
CA GLY A 257 -5.21 -9.90 -0.41
C GLY A 257 -4.37 -8.68 -0.04
N SER A 258 -4.84 -7.83 0.89
CA SER A 258 -4.02 -6.74 1.43
C SER A 258 -2.88 -7.27 2.31
N PHE A 259 -1.87 -6.44 2.57
CA PHE A 259 -0.69 -6.83 3.37
C PHE A 259 -0.59 -5.97 4.63
N GLN A 260 -0.37 -6.61 5.78
CA GLN A 260 -0.08 -5.91 7.04
C GLN A 260 1.35 -6.14 7.52
N GLN A 261 1.93 -5.09 8.08
CA GLN A 261 3.17 -5.18 8.85
C GLN A 261 3.09 -4.26 10.08
N HIS A 262 3.89 -4.54 11.11
CA HIS A 262 4.02 -3.73 12.32
C HIS A 262 2.70 -3.59 13.09
N GLY A 263 1.91 -4.67 13.16
CA GLY A 263 0.77 -4.69 14.05
C GLY A 263 -0.46 -3.97 13.49
N GLY A 264 -0.81 -4.23 12.23
CA GLY A 264 -2.05 -3.76 11.60
C GLY A 264 -1.96 -2.47 10.79
N LEU A 265 -0.81 -2.17 10.19
CA LEU A 265 -0.67 -1.11 9.19
C LEU A 265 -0.84 -1.69 7.79
N LEU A 266 -1.63 -1.02 6.94
CA LEU A 266 -1.67 -1.28 5.50
C LEU A 266 -0.29 -0.98 4.92
N TYR A 267 0.38 -2.00 4.37
CA TYR A 267 1.79 -1.87 3.99
C TYR A 267 2.15 -2.46 2.62
N ASN A 268 1.16 -2.67 1.75
CA ASN A 268 1.34 -3.14 0.38
C ASN A 268 2.46 -2.39 -0.36
N GLY A 269 2.50 -1.06 -0.27
CA GLY A 269 3.45 -0.25 -1.03
C GLY A 269 4.90 -0.26 -0.52
N ASN A 270 5.19 -0.91 0.61
CA ASN A 270 6.57 -1.13 1.05
C ASN A 270 6.83 -2.54 1.56
N TYR A 271 6.45 -2.91 2.80
CA TYR A 271 6.80 -4.26 3.30
C TYR A 271 6.11 -5.34 2.47
N GLY A 272 4.87 -5.12 2.03
CA GLY A 272 4.19 -6.01 1.08
C GLY A 272 4.92 -6.09 -0.27
N ASN A 273 5.42 -4.97 -0.78
CA ASN A 273 6.24 -4.95 -1.99
C ASN A 273 7.61 -5.61 -1.82
N VAL A 274 8.27 -5.48 -0.67
CA VAL A 274 9.50 -6.22 -0.34
C VAL A 274 9.21 -7.71 -0.33
N PHE A 275 8.15 -8.11 0.38
CA PHE A 275 7.66 -9.48 0.39
C PHE A 275 7.39 -9.99 -1.04
N ALA A 276 6.66 -9.23 -1.85
CA ALA A 276 6.32 -9.62 -3.21
C ALA A 276 7.52 -9.76 -4.13
N LYS A 277 8.52 -8.88 -4.01
CA LYS A 277 9.79 -8.99 -4.76
C LYS A 277 10.58 -10.22 -4.35
N ASP A 278 10.57 -10.56 -3.06
CA ASP A 278 11.28 -11.72 -2.56
C ASP A 278 10.63 -13.01 -3.03
N VAL A 279 9.31 -13.14 -2.90
CA VAL A 279 8.56 -14.28 -3.47
C VAL A 279 8.79 -14.36 -4.97
N LEU A 280 8.63 -13.25 -5.70
CA LEU A 280 8.88 -13.21 -7.15
C LEU A 280 10.27 -13.75 -7.51
N GLN A 281 11.28 -13.37 -6.73
CA GLN A 281 12.65 -13.87 -6.91
C GLN A 281 12.74 -15.37 -6.64
N PHE A 282 12.33 -15.81 -5.45
CA PHE A 282 12.44 -17.22 -5.02
C PHE A 282 11.71 -18.15 -6.00
N GLU A 283 10.48 -17.81 -6.37
CA GLU A 283 9.67 -18.66 -7.24
C GLU A 283 10.13 -18.65 -8.69
N THR A 284 10.72 -17.54 -9.16
CA THR A 284 11.34 -17.51 -10.51
C THR A 284 12.63 -18.33 -10.54
N ASP A 285 13.46 -18.22 -9.50
CA ASP A 285 14.71 -18.99 -9.42
C ASP A 285 14.43 -20.50 -9.32
N ALA A 286 13.46 -20.89 -8.49
CA ALA A 286 13.08 -22.29 -8.29
C ALA A 286 12.14 -22.87 -9.35
N ALA A 287 11.64 -22.08 -10.29
CA ALA A 287 10.68 -22.54 -11.29
C ALA A 287 11.12 -23.85 -11.96
N GLN A 288 10.22 -24.84 -12.00
CA GLN A 288 10.47 -26.18 -12.56
C GLN A 288 11.54 -27.02 -11.83
N THR A 289 11.88 -26.67 -10.59
CA THR A 289 12.70 -27.49 -9.66
C THR A 289 11.84 -28.01 -8.51
N GLN A 290 12.38 -28.87 -7.64
CA GLN A 290 11.65 -29.33 -6.44
C GLN A 290 11.43 -28.25 -5.37
N TYR A 291 12.05 -27.07 -5.53
CA TYR A 291 11.97 -25.96 -4.58
C TYR A 291 10.83 -24.97 -4.88
N ALA A 292 10.13 -25.11 -6.01
CA ALA A 292 9.03 -24.22 -6.36
C ALA A 292 7.84 -24.38 -5.42
N ALA A 293 7.16 -23.27 -5.13
CA ALA A 293 5.90 -23.25 -4.39
C ALA A 293 4.81 -24.05 -5.09
N ASP A 294 3.90 -24.61 -4.29
CA ASP A 294 2.72 -25.30 -4.82
C ASP A 294 1.62 -24.33 -5.28
N GLU A 295 0.51 -24.89 -5.77
CA GLU A 295 -0.61 -24.10 -6.31
C GLU A 295 -1.32 -23.27 -5.23
N ASP A 296 -1.44 -23.78 -4.01
CA ASP A 296 -2.11 -23.10 -2.89
C ASP A 296 -1.26 -21.91 -2.43
N GLU A 297 0.05 -22.13 -2.26
CA GLU A 297 1.04 -21.11 -1.93
C GLU A 297 1.08 -19.99 -2.98
N LEU A 298 1.12 -20.35 -4.27
CA LEU A 298 1.09 -19.38 -5.36
C LEU A 298 -0.24 -18.65 -5.49
N SER A 299 -1.36 -19.28 -5.14
CA SER A 299 -2.67 -18.61 -5.12
C SER A 299 -2.71 -17.49 -4.06
N VAL A 300 -2.12 -17.72 -2.88
CA VAL A 300 -1.99 -16.68 -1.86
C VAL A 300 -1.14 -15.52 -2.38
N PHE A 301 0.00 -15.80 -3.01
CA PHE A 301 0.83 -14.76 -3.62
C PHE A 301 0.09 -14.01 -4.75
N ALA A 302 -0.65 -14.73 -5.59
CA ALA A 302 -1.43 -14.14 -6.66
C ALA A 302 -2.50 -13.18 -6.12
N SER A 303 -3.11 -13.49 -4.97
CA SER A 303 -4.08 -12.61 -4.30
C SER A 303 -3.45 -11.29 -3.79
N LEU A 304 -2.19 -11.34 -3.36
CA LEU A 304 -1.42 -10.14 -3.00
C LEU A 304 -1.20 -9.26 -4.23
N LEU A 305 -0.70 -9.83 -5.34
CA LEU A 305 -0.45 -9.09 -6.58
C LEU A 305 -1.73 -8.51 -7.19
N ASP A 306 -2.84 -9.26 -7.15
CA ASP A 306 -4.14 -8.78 -7.59
C ASP A 306 -4.64 -7.60 -6.74
N SER A 307 -4.36 -7.62 -5.44
CA SER A 307 -4.72 -6.53 -4.52
C SER A 307 -3.85 -5.31 -4.71
N ASP A 308 -2.55 -5.52 -4.95
CA ASP A 308 -1.57 -4.46 -5.15
C ASP A 308 -1.96 -3.55 -6.33
N ARG A 309 -2.42 -4.11 -7.46
CA ARG A 309 -2.85 -3.29 -8.62
C ARG A 309 -4.00 -2.33 -8.31
N TRP A 310 -4.84 -2.60 -7.31
CA TRP A 310 -5.88 -1.67 -6.87
C TRP A 310 -5.30 -0.47 -6.11
N MET A 311 -4.13 -0.62 -5.51
CA MET A 311 -3.43 0.44 -4.73
C MET A 311 -2.38 1.17 -5.57
N ILE A 312 -2.32 0.89 -6.88
CA ILE A 312 -1.39 1.52 -7.83
C ILE A 312 -2.16 2.52 -8.69
N PHE A 313 -1.58 3.71 -8.86
CA PHE A 313 -2.03 4.72 -9.81
C PHE A 313 -0.91 5.07 -10.80
N TYR A 314 -1.29 5.65 -11.94
CA TYR A 314 -0.38 6.08 -12.98
C TYR A 314 -0.16 7.61 -12.92
N ASN A 315 1.08 8.05 -12.88
CA ASN A 315 1.46 9.45 -13.03
C ASN A 315 1.73 9.72 -14.51
N GLN A 316 0.81 10.43 -15.16
CA GLN A 316 0.87 10.75 -16.59
C GLN A 316 2.01 11.71 -16.93
N VAL A 317 2.42 12.56 -15.98
CA VAL A 317 3.48 13.55 -16.20
C VAL A 317 4.84 12.88 -16.30
N THR A 318 5.08 11.86 -15.47
CA THR A 318 6.36 11.15 -15.41
C THR A 318 6.34 9.80 -16.14
N SER A 319 5.15 9.36 -16.60
CA SER A 319 4.90 8.04 -17.18
C SER A 319 5.35 6.91 -16.26
N LYS A 320 5.01 7.02 -14.97
CA LYS A 320 5.40 6.05 -13.94
C LYS A 320 4.20 5.62 -13.10
N MET A 321 4.22 4.36 -12.69
CA MET A 321 3.28 3.84 -11.69
C MET A 321 3.81 4.11 -10.28
N HIS A 322 2.92 4.54 -9.40
CA HIS A 322 3.20 4.81 -8.00
C HIS A 322 2.17 4.11 -7.10
N TRP A 323 2.58 3.86 -5.86
CA TRP A 323 1.68 3.42 -4.81
C TRP A 323 0.86 4.59 -4.27
N ASP A 324 -0.41 4.33 -3.97
CA ASP A 324 -1.23 5.17 -3.12
C ASP A 324 -0.52 5.48 -1.78
N PHE A 325 -0.68 6.70 -1.30
CA PHE A 325 0.02 7.18 -0.11
C PHE A 325 -0.40 6.44 1.17
N SER A 326 -1.65 5.96 1.25
CA SER A 326 -2.10 5.17 2.40
C SER A 326 -1.45 3.78 2.46
N ALA A 327 -0.89 3.28 1.35
CA ALA A 327 -0.09 2.06 1.31
C ALA A 327 1.40 2.29 1.64
N LEU A 328 1.81 3.55 1.87
CA LEU A 328 3.18 3.98 2.17
C LEU A 328 3.39 4.58 3.59
N PRO A 329 2.81 4.02 4.69
CA PRO A 329 2.75 4.61 6.03
C PRO A 329 3.80 5.69 6.37
N ARG A 330 4.96 5.30 6.91
CA ARG A 330 6.02 6.26 7.25
C ARG A 330 6.84 6.73 6.04
N PHE A 331 6.71 6.08 4.89
CA PHE A 331 7.58 6.31 3.72
C PHE A 331 7.14 7.49 2.86
N ILE A 332 5.92 7.99 3.07
CA ILE A 332 5.40 9.22 2.47
C ILE A 332 6.32 10.45 2.69
N VAL A 333 7.22 10.40 3.67
CA VAL A 333 8.16 11.48 4.01
C VAL A 333 9.47 11.45 3.21
N PHE A 334 9.57 10.59 2.20
CA PHE A 334 10.70 10.59 1.27
C PHE A 334 10.28 11.19 -0.07
N PRO A 335 11.01 12.20 -0.59
CA PRO A 335 10.80 12.66 -1.96
C PRO A 335 11.18 11.59 -2.97
N VAL A 336 10.64 11.69 -4.19
CA VAL A 336 10.95 10.79 -5.33
C VAL A 336 12.47 10.70 -5.56
N ALA A 337 13.20 11.80 -5.38
CA ALA A 337 14.65 11.87 -5.55
C ALA A 337 15.45 10.94 -4.62
N ASP A 338 14.87 10.49 -3.50
CA ASP A 338 15.51 9.54 -2.60
C ASP A 338 15.43 8.08 -3.08
N ASN A 339 14.71 7.81 -4.18
CA ASN A 339 14.48 6.46 -4.72
C ASN A 339 13.94 5.48 -3.66
N GLN A 340 13.08 6.00 -2.79
CA GLN A 340 12.33 5.24 -1.78
C GLN A 340 10.97 4.82 -2.37
N PRO A 341 10.10 4.10 -1.64
CA PRO A 341 8.81 3.62 -2.18
C PRO A 341 7.88 4.67 -2.80
N THR A 342 8.07 5.97 -2.51
CA THR A 342 7.36 7.08 -3.16
C THR A 342 7.78 7.30 -4.63
N SER A 343 8.96 6.83 -5.03
CA SER A 343 9.52 7.02 -6.39
C SER A 343 8.89 6.13 -7.48
N GLY A 344 8.14 5.11 -7.07
CA GLY A 344 7.40 4.22 -7.96
C GLY A 344 7.12 2.85 -7.33
N ILE A 345 6.45 1.97 -8.06
CA ILE A 345 6.03 0.67 -7.50
C ILE A 345 7.19 -0.26 -7.14
N GLY A 346 8.34 -0.13 -7.80
CA GLY A 346 9.57 -0.85 -7.45
C GLY A 346 9.58 -2.36 -7.74
N ILE A 347 8.49 -2.94 -8.25
CA ILE A 347 8.39 -4.33 -8.68
C ILE A 347 8.57 -4.45 -10.21
N ASN A 348 9.27 -5.50 -10.65
CA ASN A 348 9.51 -5.75 -12.08
C ASN A 348 8.33 -6.49 -12.72
N ILE A 349 7.46 -5.75 -13.41
CA ILE A 349 6.27 -6.31 -14.09
C ILE A 349 6.63 -7.36 -15.15
N THR A 350 7.79 -7.24 -15.81
CA THR A 350 8.26 -8.28 -16.75
C THR A 350 8.59 -9.58 -16.01
N GLY A 351 9.17 -9.48 -14.82
CA GLY A 351 9.40 -10.62 -13.94
C GLY A 351 8.09 -11.26 -13.49
N VAL A 352 7.09 -10.46 -13.12
CA VAL A 352 5.74 -10.97 -12.78
C VAL A 352 5.12 -11.73 -13.95
N ALA A 353 5.24 -11.21 -15.17
CA ALA A 353 4.77 -11.92 -16.38
C ALA A 353 5.49 -13.26 -16.58
N GLU A 354 6.80 -13.28 -16.36
CA GLU A 354 7.62 -14.49 -16.50
C GLU A 354 7.25 -15.55 -15.46
N LEU A 355 7.09 -15.17 -14.20
CA LEU A 355 6.62 -16.10 -13.16
C LEU A 355 5.22 -16.63 -13.48
N GLY A 356 4.30 -15.77 -13.94
CA GLY A 356 2.96 -16.19 -14.37
C GLY A 356 3.02 -17.24 -15.48
N ARG A 357 3.91 -17.06 -16.46
CA ARG A 357 4.15 -18.03 -17.54
C ARG A 357 4.79 -19.33 -17.05
N LEU A 358 5.79 -19.25 -16.17
CA LEU A 358 6.52 -20.41 -15.65
C LEU A 358 5.66 -21.28 -14.73
N SER A 359 4.83 -20.65 -13.90
CA SER A 359 3.91 -21.32 -12.98
C SER A 359 2.60 -21.75 -13.63
N GLY A 360 2.20 -21.11 -14.73
CA GLY A 360 0.88 -21.29 -15.31
C GLY A 360 -0.24 -20.59 -14.54
N ASN A 361 0.09 -19.71 -13.57
CA ASN A 361 -0.90 -18.99 -12.78
C ASN A 361 -1.53 -17.83 -13.59
N GLU A 362 -2.83 -17.96 -13.88
CA GLU A 362 -3.58 -17.00 -14.69
C GLU A 362 -3.71 -15.63 -14.00
N VAL A 363 -3.87 -15.59 -12.68
CA VAL A 363 -4.03 -14.34 -11.93
C VAL A 363 -2.74 -13.52 -11.99
N ILE A 364 -1.59 -14.15 -11.76
CA ILE A 364 -0.27 -13.49 -11.88
C ILE A 364 -0.07 -12.95 -13.30
N SER A 365 -0.41 -13.75 -14.32
CA SER A 365 -0.33 -13.36 -15.73
C SER A 365 -1.25 -12.18 -16.06
N ASN A 366 -2.47 -12.16 -15.50
CA ASN A 366 -3.45 -11.09 -15.69
C ASN A 366 -3.01 -9.80 -15.01
N VAL A 367 -2.44 -9.86 -13.81
CA VAL A 367 -1.87 -8.70 -13.12
C VAL A 367 -0.78 -8.07 -13.99
N ALA A 368 0.18 -8.88 -14.44
CA ALA A 368 1.28 -8.39 -15.27
C ALA A 368 0.79 -7.75 -16.57
N THR A 369 -0.18 -8.40 -17.24
CA THR A 369 -0.77 -7.88 -18.48
C THR A 369 -1.52 -6.57 -18.25
N SER A 370 -2.28 -6.47 -17.15
CA SER A 370 -3.05 -5.25 -16.85
C SER A 370 -2.16 -4.04 -16.60
N LEU A 371 -1.02 -4.23 -15.93
CA LEU A 371 -0.08 -3.16 -15.57
C LEU A 371 0.93 -2.82 -16.69
N GLN A 372 0.81 -3.42 -17.88
CA GLN A 372 1.65 -3.09 -19.03
C GLN A 372 1.11 -1.88 -19.79
N GLY A 373 2.02 -0.98 -20.18
CA GLY A 373 1.73 0.17 -21.02
C GLY A 373 1.24 1.41 -20.25
N ASP A 374 0.98 2.46 -21.02
CA ASP A 374 0.54 3.75 -20.48
C ASP A 374 -0.97 3.73 -20.16
N SER A 375 -1.40 4.66 -19.28
CA SER A 375 -2.80 4.88 -18.95
C SER A 375 -3.30 6.26 -19.39
N GLU A 376 -4.56 6.29 -19.82
CA GLU A 376 -5.35 7.53 -19.89
C GLU A 376 -5.86 7.85 -18.47
N GLY A 377 -5.52 9.03 -17.96
CA GLY A 377 -5.68 9.38 -16.55
C GLY A 377 -4.79 8.58 -15.59
N ALA A 378 -5.16 8.59 -14.31
CA ALA A 378 -4.41 7.94 -13.24
C ALA A 378 -4.73 6.44 -13.08
N ASN A 379 -5.66 5.89 -13.86
CA ASN A 379 -6.16 4.53 -13.69
C ASN A 379 -5.24 3.44 -14.29
N ALA A 380 -4.10 3.21 -13.61
CA ALA A 380 -3.23 2.07 -13.92
C ALA A 380 -4.03 0.74 -13.95
N GLY A 381 -3.68 -0.18 -14.85
CA GLY A 381 -4.38 -1.47 -14.89
C GLY A 381 -5.73 -1.47 -15.60
N LYS A 382 -6.28 -0.29 -15.96
CA LYS A 382 -7.65 -0.13 -16.50
C LYS A 382 -8.70 -0.83 -15.62
N LEU A 383 -8.52 -0.74 -14.31
CA LEU A 383 -9.45 -1.30 -13.33
C LEU A 383 -10.59 -0.32 -13.13
N ASP A 384 -11.82 -0.79 -13.25
CA ASP A 384 -13.03 0.00 -13.01
C ASP A 384 -13.83 -0.61 -11.87
N GLY A 385 -14.45 0.24 -11.04
CA GLY A 385 -15.33 -0.19 -9.96
C GLY A 385 -14.84 0.15 -8.55
N ASN A 386 -15.25 -0.66 -7.57
CA ASN A 386 -15.08 -0.43 -6.14
C ASN A 386 -14.59 -1.69 -5.44
N ARG A 387 -13.65 -1.54 -4.50
CA ARG A 387 -13.14 -2.65 -3.68
C ARG A 387 -12.95 -2.21 -2.22
N MET A 388 -13.49 -3.00 -1.30
CA MET A 388 -13.26 -2.86 0.13
C MET A 388 -12.16 -3.84 0.59
N PHE A 389 -11.09 -3.30 1.18
CA PHE A 389 -10.06 -4.05 1.90
C PHE A 389 -10.42 -4.05 3.39
N TYR A 390 -11.35 -4.92 3.75
CA TYR A 390 -11.96 -4.99 5.07
C TYR A 390 -10.94 -5.33 6.18
N ALA A 391 -9.82 -5.98 5.87
CA ALA A 391 -8.77 -6.24 6.86
C ALA A 391 -8.01 -4.96 7.26
N ASN A 392 -8.04 -3.92 6.42
CA ASN A 392 -7.22 -2.71 6.55
C ASN A 392 -8.01 -1.40 6.65
N ASP A 393 -9.34 -1.45 6.78
CA ASP A 393 -10.21 -0.29 6.83
C ASP A 393 -9.93 0.68 5.66
N TYR A 394 -9.81 0.12 4.45
CA TYR A 394 -9.39 0.85 3.25
C TYR A 394 -10.29 0.51 2.07
N MET A 395 -10.73 1.52 1.32
CA MET A 395 -11.55 1.34 0.13
C MET A 395 -10.93 2.05 -1.06
N VAL A 396 -10.98 1.41 -2.22
CA VAL A 396 -10.59 2.01 -3.50
C VAL A 396 -11.80 2.08 -4.40
N HIS A 397 -12.00 3.23 -5.03
CA HIS A 397 -12.96 3.40 -6.10
C HIS A 397 -12.26 3.98 -7.33
N ARG A 398 -12.41 3.31 -8.46
CA ARG A 398 -11.74 3.62 -9.72
C ARG A 398 -12.80 3.90 -10.75
N GLY A 399 -12.54 4.89 -11.59
CA GLY A 399 -13.28 5.11 -12.83
C GLY A 399 -12.31 5.13 -14.00
N GLU A 400 -12.80 5.44 -15.20
CA GLU A 400 -11.98 5.40 -16.43
C GLU A 400 -10.65 6.18 -16.33
N SER A 401 -10.67 7.38 -15.74
CA SER A 401 -9.51 8.30 -15.71
C SER A 401 -9.00 8.66 -14.31
N TYR A 402 -9.61 8.15 -13.24
CA TYR A 402 -9.26 8.53 -11.88
C TYR A 402 -9.20 7.34 -10.92
N VAL A 403 -8.50 7.54 -9.81
CA VAL A 403 -8.44 6.63 -8.67
C VAL A 403 -8.72 7.43 -7.40
N SER A 404 -9.75 7.04 -6.64
CA SER A 404 -10.00 7.56 -5.30
C SER A 404 -9.73 6.48 -4.25
N THR A 405 -8.93 6.81 -3.25
CA THR A 405 -8.54 5.89 -2.18
C THR A 405 -8.96 6.49 -0.84
N LEU A 406 -9.59 5.69 0.01
CA LEU A 406 -10.10 6.10 1.31
C LEU A 406 -9.46 5.25 2.40
N LYS A 407 -8.66 5.87 3.27
CA LYS A 407 -8.08 5.23 4.45
C LYS A 407 -8.78 5.65 5.73
N MET A 408 -9.26 4.64 6.43
CA MET A 408 -9.85 4.73 7.77
C MET A 408 -9.04 3.88 8.74
N TYR A 409 -9.47 3.77 9.99
CA TYR A 409 -8.90 2.86 10.98
C TYR A 409 -9.89 2.59 12.10
N SER A 410 -9.80 1.38 12.65
CA SER A 410 -10.71 0.82 13.65
C SER A 410 -9.94 0.34 14.88
N SER A 411 -10.61 -0.34 15.81
CA SER A 411 -9.94 -1.10 16.87
C SER A 411 -9.02 -2.21 16.34
N ARG A 412 -9.17 -2.61 15.08
CA ARG A 412 -8.41 -3.69 14.42
C ARG A 412 -7.15 -3.20 13.69
N THR A 413 -7.02 -1.91 13.43
CA THR A 413 -5.92 -1.36 12.63
C THR A 413 -5.26 -0.16 13.32
N LYS A 414 -4.15 0.32 12.75
CA LYS A 414 -3.47 1.56 13.16
C LYS A 414 -3.63 2.62 12.07
N ASN A 415 -3.51 3.88 12.45
CA ASN A 415 -3.57 5.01 11.51
C ASN A 415 -2.34 5.08 10.59
N THR A 416 -1.15 5.07 11.18
CA THR A 416 0.17 5.11 10.53
C THR A 416 1.23 4.77 11.59
N GLU A 417 2.50 4.97 11.29
CA GLU A 417 3.57 4.90 12.28
C GLU A 417 4.56 6.05 12.20
N CYS A 418 5.25 6.27 13.32
CA CYS A 418 6.52 6.99 13.37
C CYS A 418 7.60 6.10 13.99
N THR A 419 8.61 5.77 13.19
CA THR A 419 9.78 5.00 13.62
C THR A 419 11.00 5.44 12.82
N ASN A 420 12.20 5.25 13.38
CA ASN A 420 13.46 5.66 12.77
C ASN A 420 13.47 7.14 12.31
N SER A 421 12.87 8.02 13.11
CA SER A 421 12.74 9.46 12.83
C SER A 421 11.95 9.83 11.57
N ALA A 422 11.14 8.90 11.05
CA ALA A 422 10.27 9.14 9.89
C ALA A 422 8.81 9.33 10.31
N ASN A 423 8.13 10.30 9.69
CA ASN A 423 6.70 10.59 9.82
C ASN A 423 6.23 11.08 11.20
N PRO A 424 6.89 12.07 11.83
CA PRO A 424 6.51 12.58 13.14
C PRO A 424 5.15 13.32 13.16
N PHE A 425 4.58 13.68 12.00
CA PHE A 425 3.36 14.47 11.93
C PHE A 425 2.16 13.72 11.34
N GLY A 426 2.30 12.44 11.00
CA GLY A 426 1.29 11.64 10.29
C GLY A 426 0.02 11.25 11.05
N PHE A 427 -0.31 11.88 12.19
CA PHE A 427 -1.43 11.46 13.04
C PHE A 427 -2.75 11.33 12.28
N HIS A 428 -3.04 12.24 11.36
CA HIS A 428 -4.32 12.30 10.64
C HIS A 428 -4.36 11.49 9.33
N LEU A 429 -3.37 10.64 9.04
CA LEU A 429 -3.29 9.87 7.76
C LEU A 429 -4.33 8.74 7.60
N ALA A 430 -5.22 8.55 8.58
CA ALA A 430 -6.32 7.58 8.49
C ALA A 430 -7.63 8.09 9.07
N ASP A 431 -7.78 9.40 9.35
CA ASP A 431 -9.00 9.96 9.96
C ASP A 431 -10.17 10.09 8.95
N GLY A 432 -10.27 9.16 8.00
CA GLY A 432 -11.08 9.27 6.80
C GLY A 432 -10.36 10.00 5.67
N THR A 433 -9.08 9.66 5.47
CA THR A 433 -8.21 10.30 4.47
C THR A 433 -8.60 9.85 3.07
N LEU A 434 -8.97 10.80 2.20
CA LEU A 434 -9.41 10.56 0.83
C LEU A 434 -8.44 11.19 -0.16
N TYR A 435 -7.66 10.39 -0.87
CA TYR A 435 -6.86 10.87 -2.02
C TYR A 435 -7.63 10.67 -3.32
N THR A 436 -7.51 11.62 -4.25
CA THR A 436 -8.08 11.49 -5.60
C THR A 436 -7.01 11.83 -6.64
N TYR A 437 -6.59 10.81 -7.36
CA TYR A 437 -5.61 10.88 -8.44
C TYR A 437 -6.33 10.99 -9.78
N VAL A 438 -5.97 11.98 -10.60
CA VAL A 438 -6.50 12.17 -11.97
C VAL A 438 -5.35 12.22 -12.98
N GLN A 439 -4.35 13.07 -12.75
CA GLN A 439 -3.09 13.08 -13.50
C GLN A 439 -2.01 12.21 -12.83
N GLY A 440 -2.14 11.95 -11.54
CA GLY A 440 -1.24 11.12 -10.73
C GLY A 440 -0.06 11.87 -10.11
N ASN A 441 0.05 13.20 -10.28
CA ASN A 441 1.07 14.01 -9.61
C ASN A 441 0.49 14.93 -8.52
N GLU A 442 -0.81 14.82 -8.20
CA GLU A 442 -1.51 15.69 -7.26
C GLU A 442 -0.82 15.75 -5.88
N TYR A 443 -0.26 14.63 -5.44
CA TYR A 443 0.35 14.49 -4.12
C TYR A 443 1.86 14.22 -4.16
N GLU A 444 2.49 14.16 -5.34
CA GLU A 444 3.92 13.87 -5.47
C GLU A 444 4.78 14.94 -4.77
N ASP A 445 5.75 14.53 -3.94
CA ASP A 445 6.72 15.41 -3.27
C ASP A 445 6.12 16.58 -2.44
N ILE A 446 4.93 16.41 -1.86
CA ILE A 446 4.28 17.49 -1.09
C ILE A 446 4.37 17.35 0.43
N ALA A 447 4.71 16.17 0.96
CA ALA A 447 4.63 15.89 2.39
C ALA A 447 5.44 16.85 3.28
N ALA A 448 6.58 17.34 2.80
CA ALA A 448 7.38 18.34 3.52
C ALA A 448 6.70 19.71 3.64
N ALA A 449 5.84 20.06 2.69
CA ALA A 449 5.17 21.36 2.60
C ALA A 449 3.73 21.35 3.14
N TRP A 450 3.19 20.16 3.47
CA TRP A 450 1.84 19.99 3.98
C TRP A 450 1.60 20.66 5.32
N ASP A 451 0.39 21.21 5.47
CA ASP A 451 -0.24 21.33 6.78
C ASP A 451 -0.86 19.98 7.16
N TRP A 452 -0.21 19.27 8.09
CA TRP A 452 -0.58 17.92 8.50
C TRP A 452 -1.88 17.84 9.31
N ASP A 453 -2.43 18.97 9.75
CA ASP A 453 -3.80 19.06 10.30
C ASP A 453 -4.86 19.17 9.20
N LEU A 454 -4.48 19.26 7.92
CA LEU A 454 -5.38 19.43 6.78
C LEU A 454 -5.23 18.32 5.74
N ILE A 455 -5.00 17.08 6.17
CA ILE A 455 -4.94 15.91 5.28
C ILE A 455 -6.26 15.78 4.49
N PRO A 456 -6.20 15.49 3.16
CA PRO A 456 -7.40 15.39 2.33
C PRO A 456 -8.50 14.47 2.89
N GLY A 457 -9.76 14.90 2.83
CA GLY A 457 -10.94 14.11 3.20
C GLY A 457 -11.35 14.09 4.68
N ILE A 458 -10.42 14.40 5.61
CA ILE A 458 -10.66 14.24 7.05
C ILE A 458 -11.70 15.26 7.57
N THR A 459 -12.32 14.94 8.71
CA THR A 459 -12.97 15.94 9.55
C THR A 459 -12.15 16.06 10.84
N VAL A 460 -11.80 17.28 11.26
CA VAL A 460 -10.79 17.53 12.30
C VAL A 460 -11.14 18.74 13.16
N ASP A 461 -10.82 18.68 14.44
CA ASP A 461 -10.66 19.86 15.28
C ASP A 461 -9.25 20.44 15.03
N TYR A 462 -9.14 21.40 14.12
CA TYR A 462 -7.86 21.86 13.56
C TYR A 462 -6.88 22.30 14.66
N LYS A 463 -5.68 21.69 14.68
CA LYS A 463 -4.63 21.88 15.71
C LYS A 463 -5.05 21.47 17.13
N GLY A 464 -6.14 20.72 17.27
CA GLY A 464 -6.59 20.14 18.54
C GLY A 464 -5.73 18.98 19.03
N THR A 465 -4.94 18.37 18.13
CA THR A 465 -3.98 17.30 18.46
C THR A 465 -2.56 17.77 18.27
N LYS A 466 -1.70 17.51 19.27
CA LYS A 466 -0.26 17.75 19.11
C LYS A 466 0.34 16.71 18.17
N LEU A 467 0.87 17.16 17.04
CA LEU A 467 1.60 16.33 16.08
C LEU A 467 3.07 16.17 16.51
N ALA A 468 3.43 14.95 16.88
CA ALA A 468 4.80 14.55 17.19
C ALA A 468 4.93 13.02 17.10
N CYS A 469 6.15 12.51 16.89
CA CYS A 469 6.39 11.07 16.74
C CYS A 469 5.76 10.21 17.84
N GLY A 470 5.83 10.66 19.11
CA GLY A 470 5.27 9.95 20.27
C GLY A 470 3.74 9.94 20.34
N SER A 471 3.05 10.76 19.54
CA SER A 471 1.59 10.77 19.42
C SER A 471 1.09 10.27 18.06
N THR A 472 1.97 10.08 17.08
CA THR A 472 1.61 9.68 15.70
C THR A 472 0.90 8.34 15.63
N THR A 473 1.42 7.31 16.29
CA THR A 473 0.96 5.91 16.12
C THR A 473 -0.17 5.60 17.09
N VAL A 474 -1.37 5.38 16.57
CA VAL A 474 -2.57 5.09 17.38
C VAL A 474 -3.44 3.99 16.77
N THR A 475 -4.18 3.29 17.62
CA THR A 475 -5.26 2.37 17.24
C THR A 475 -6.59 3.09 17.34
N GLY A 476 -7.50 2.82 16.41
CA GLY A 476 -8.85 3.38 16.42
C GLY A 476 -9.66 2.86 17.60
N LYS A 477 -10.69 3.60 18.04
CA LYS A 477 -11.46 3.22 19.25
C LYS A 477 -12.66 2.33 18.97
N PHE A 478 -13.21 2.37 17.76
CA PHE A 478 -14.46 1.67 17.45
C PHE A 478 -14.27 0.55 16.45
N PRO A 479 -15.07 -0.51 16.57
CA PRO A 479 -15.12 -1.55 15.57
C PRO A 479 -15.93 -1.12 14.34
N PHE A 480 -16.95 -0.25 14.48
CA PHE A 480 -17.84 0.15 13.37
C PHE A 480 -17.16 1.14 12.41
N VAL A 481 -16.23 0.60 11.63
CA VAL A 481 -15.44 1.25 10.60
C VAL A 481 -15.19 0.19 9.52
N GLY A 482 -15.44 0.50 8.26
CA GLY A 482 -15.38 -0.50 7.19
C GLY A 482 -16.35 -0.12 6.07
N GLY A 483 -16.83 -1.10 5.30
CA GLY A 483 -17.70 -0.79 4.19
C GLY A 483 -18.29 -2.00 3.48
N VAL A 484 -19.29 -1.74 2.63
CA VAL A 484 -19.87 -2.70 1.69
C VAL A 484 -19.43 -2.35 0.28
N SER A 485 -19.17 -3.37 -0.54
CA SER A 485 -18.84 -3.21 -1.95
C SER A 485 -19.68 -4.15 -2.81
N THR A 486 -20.12 -3.65 -3.95
CA THR A 486 -20.80 -4.44 -5.00
C THR A 486 -19.85 -4.83 -6.13
N GLY A 487 -18.58 -4.45 -6.06
CA GLY A 487 -17.64 -4.50 -7.18
C GLY A 487 -17.66 -3.24 -8.05
N ASP A 488 -18.81 -2.55 -8.17
CA ASP A 488 -18.93 -1.31 -8.95
C ASP A 488 -19.13 -0.08 -8.06
N SER A 489 -19.97 -0.22 -7.03
CA SER A 489 -20.33 0.82 -6.06
C SER A 489 -20.00 0.37 -4.64
N GLY A 490 -19.87 1.32 -3.72
CA GLY A 490 -19.55 0.99 -2.33
C GLY A 490 -20.00 2.05 -1.32
N ILE A 491 -20.09 1.63 -0.06
CA ILE A 491 -20.26 2.52 1.09
C ILE A 491 -19.10 2.27 2.02
N SER A 492 -18.42 3.32 2.47
CA SER A 492 -17.49 3.27 3.60
C SER A 492 -18.03 4.10 4.75
N VAL A 493 -17.77 3.66 5.97
CA VAL A 493 -18.23 4.31 7.19
C VAL A 493 -17.12 4.39 8.21
N MET A 494 -17.12 5.48 8.98
CA MET A 494 -16.21 5.67 10.09
C MET A 494 -16.94 6.29 11.27
N ARG A 495 -17.03 5.54 12.37
CA ARG A 495 -17.29 6.10 13.69
C ARG A 495 -15.96 6.53 14.32
N TYR A 496 -15.77 7.83 14.48
CA TYR A 496 -14.50 8.37 14.97
C TYR A 496 -14.59 8.91 16.39
N THR A 497 -13.52 8.70 17.14
CA THR A 497 -13.17 9.49 18.31
C THR A 497 -11.69 9.64 18.33
N ASN A 498 -11.21 10.87 18.49
CA ASN A 498 -9.79 11.15 18.60
C ASN A 498 -9.17 10.20 19.64
N PRO A 499 -8.32 9.26 19.22
CA PRO A 499 -7.87 8.19 20.09
C PRO A 499 -7.00 8.72 21.23
N SER A 500 -6.26 9.80 20.98
CA SER A 500 -5.35 10.44 21.92
C SER A 500 -6.05 11.36 22.90
N THR A 501 -6.98 12.20 22.44
CA THR A 501 -7.59 13.26 23.28
C THR A 501 -8.98 12.92 23.79
N ALA A 502 -9.73 12.05 23.09
CA ALA A 502 -11.14 11.77 23.33
C ALA A 502 -12.06 13.02 23.37
N ASN A 503 -11.61 14.13 22.79
CA ASN A 503 -12.31 15.41 22.81
C ASN A 503 -13.04 15.72 21.51
N PHE A 504 -12.82 14.95 20.46
CA PHE A 504 -13.39 15.17 19.14
C PHE A 504 -13.98 13.88 18.57
N HIS A 505 -15.21 13.96 18.05
CA HIS A 505 -16.01 12.83 17.61
C HIS A 505 -16.81 13.19 16.34
N PHE A 506 -17.03 12.22 15.46
CA PHE A 506 -17.97 12.35 14.33
C PHE A 506 -18.42 10.96 13.84
N LEU A 507 -19.51 10.94 13.09
CA LEU A 507 -19.89 9.86 12.19
C LEU A 507 -19.70 10.36 10.75
N LYS A 508 -19.05 9.57 9.91
CA LYS A 508 -18.82 9.93 8.50
C LYS A 508 -19.05 8.75 7.59
N ALA A 509 -19.84 8.96 6.54
CA ALA A 509 -20.12 7.99 5.49
C ALA A 509 -19.69 8.54 4.13
N TRP A 510 -19.10 7.67 3.32
CA TRP A 510 -18.73 7.92 1.93
C TRP A 510 -19.49 6.92 1.06
N PHE A 511 -20.27 7.43 0.12
CA PHE A 511 -21.00 6.63 -0.85
C PHE A 511 -20.30 6.81 -2.19
N PHE A 512 -19.73 5.73 -2.72
CA PHE A 512 -19.10 5.67 -4.04
C PHE A 512 -20.12 5.11 -5.02
N LEU A 513 -20.65 5.98 -5.88
CA LEU A 513 -21.69 5.66 -6.86
C LEU A 513 -21.06 5.49 -8.26
N PRO A 514 -21.76 4.84 -9.19
CA PRO A 514 -21.31 4.74 -10.57
C PRO A 514 -21.10 6.10 -11.24
N ASP A 515 -20.41 6.08 -12.38
CA ASP A 515 -20.07 7.25 -13.20
C ASP A 515 -19.20 8.30 -12.47
N GLY A 516 -18.45 7.93 -11.43
CA GLY A 516 -17.59 8.86 -10.71
C GLY A 516 -18.33 9.98 -10.01
N VAL A 517 -19.27 9.57 -9.16
CA VAL A 517 -19.99 10.42 -8.22
C VAL A 517 -19.74 9.87 -6.82
N GLN A 518 -19.33 10.73 -5.89
CA GLN A 518 -19.14 10.33 -4.50
C GLN A 518 -19.92 11.26 -3.59
N ARG A 519 -20.80 10.72 -2.74
CA ARG A 519 -21.52 11.52 -1.73
C ARG A 519 -20.84 11.33 -0.38
N VAL A 520 -20.59 12.42 0.33
CA VAL A 520 -20.03 12.38 1.68
C VAL A 520 -21.05 12.98 2.64
N MET A 521 -21.29 12.30 3.74
CA MET A 521 -22.15 12.74 4.83
C MET A 521 -21.36 12.72 6.14
N VAL A 522 -21.44 13.81 6.90
CA VAL A 522 -20.83 13.95 8.23
C VAL A 522 -21.91 14.37 9.21
N SER A 523 -22.12 13.58 10.26
CA SER A 523 -23.10 13.86 11.31
C SER A 523 -22.49 13.67 12.70
N SER A 524 -23.27 14.02 13.72
CA SER A 524 -22.93 13.75 15.13
C SER A 524 -21.56 14.32 15.55
N ILE A 525 -21.21 15.50 15.04
CA ILE A 525 -19.94 16.14 15.35
C ILE A 525 -19.99 16.67 16.77
N GLN A 526 -19.00 16.28 17.58
CA GLN A 526 -18.86 16.76 18.94
C GLN A 526 -17.42 17.16 19.18
N SER A 527 -17.22 18.38 19.66
CA SER A 527 -15.92 18.86 20.09
C SER A 527 -16.00 19.44 21.50
N LYS A 528 -15.05 19.04 22.35
CA LYS A 528 -14.77 19.65 23.66
C LYS A 528 -13.63 20.65 23.61
N THR A 529 -13.03 20.86 22.44
CA THR A 529 -11.95 21.81 22.24
C THR A 529 -12.50 23.16 21.78
N SER A 530 -11.70 24.23 21.93
CA SER A 530 -11.99 25.54 21.34
C SER A 530 -11.50 25.67 19.90
N SER A 531 -11.00 24.57 19.31
CA SER A 531 -10.47 24.56 17.95
C SER A 531 -11.59 24.67 16.92
N GLU A 532 -11.28 25.30 15.80
CA GLU A 532 -12.19 25.33 14.64
C GLU A 532 -12.33 23.92 14.06
N VAL A 533 -13.57 23.45 13.90
CA VAL A 533 -13.83 22.16 13.26
C VAL A 533 -13.92 22.35 11.75
N ARG A 534 -13.19 21.51 11.01
CA ARG A 534 -13.09 21.55 9.55
C ARG A 534 -13.40 20.19 8.95
N SER A 535 -14.11 20.16 7.83
CA SER A 535 -14.08 19.02 6.90
C SER A 535 -13.20 19.40 5.73
N VAL A 536 -12.05 18.74 5.60
CA VAL A 536 -11.09 19.00 4.53
C VAL A 536 -11.61 18.36 3.24
N LEU A 537 -11.71 19.18 2.19
CA LEU A 537 -12.05 18.70 0.86
C LEU A 537 -10.81 18.14 0.19
N ASP A 538 -9.74 18.94 0.10
CA ASP A 538 -8.47 18.52 -0.49
C ASP A 538 -7.30 19.41 -0.04
N GLN A 539 -6.08 18.89 -0.14
CA GLN A 539 -4.82 19.62 -0.01
C GLN A 539 -3.78 18.99 -0.95
N LYS A 540 -3.67 19.52 -2.16
CA LYS A 540 -2.88 18.95 -3.26
C LYS A 540 -2.11 20.02 -4.02
N ARG A 541 -1.25 19.64 -4.96
CA ARG A 541 -0.59 20.58 -5.86
C ARG A 541 -1.62 21.43 -6.60
N HIS A 542 -1.41 22.74 -6.59
CA HIS A 542 -2.20 23.67 -7.39
C HIS A 542 -1.82 23.52 -8.87
N SER A 543 -2.84 23.43 -9.72
CA SER A 543 -2.69 23.31 -11.17
C SER A 543 -3.91 23.90 -11.88
N GLY A 544 -3.69 24.86 -12.77
CA GLY A 544 -4.76 25.55 -13.50
C GLY A 544 -5.65 26.42 -12.62
N ASP A 545 -6.78 26.85 -13.19
CA ASP A 545 -7.72 27.74 -12.50
C ASP A 545 -8.54 27.01 -11.42
N VAL A 546 -8.86 27.74 -10.35
CA VAL A 546 -9.81 27.32 -9.32
C VAL A 546 -11.15 28.02 -9.58
N TYR A 547 -12.23 27.26 -9.65
CA TYR A 547 -13.58 27.81 -9.83
C TYR A 547 -14.39 27.68 -8.55
N VAL A 548 -14.99 28.77 -8.10
CA VAL A 548 -15.92 28.80 -6.97
C VAL A 548 -17.23 29.43 -7.46
N ASN A 549 -18.34 28.70 -7.35
CA ASN A 549 -19.67 29.14 -7.76
C ASN A 549 -19.71 29.72 -9.20
N GLY A 550 -19.11 29.03 -10.17
CA GLY A 550 -19.11 29.49 -11.58
C GLY A 550 -17.99 30.44 -11.97
N LYS A 551 -17.14 30.86 -11.03
CA LYS A 551 -16.17 31.94 -11.27
C LYS A 551 -14.76 31.53 -10.89
N VAL A 552 -13.80 31.88 -11.75
CA VAL A 552 -12.38 31.78 -11.43
C VAL A 552 -12.08 32.61 -10.17
N SER A 553 -11.33 32.01 -9.25
CA SER A 553 -10.99 32.58 -7.96
C SER A 553 -9.50 32.40 -7.69
N SER A 554 -8.87 33.42 -7.10
CA SER A 554 -7.51 33.34 -6.55
C SER A 554 -7.50 32.95 -5.06
N GLY A 555 -8.59 32.38 -4.56
CA GLY A 555 -8.81 32.05 -3.15
C GLY A 555 -10.01 32.78 -2.54
N VAL A 556 -10.65 32.11 -1.59
CA VAL A 556 -11.81 32.60 -0.83
C VAL A 556 -11.69 32.17 0.63
N ASN A 557 -12.27 32.94 1.54
CA ASN A 557 -12.29 32.57 2.95
C ASN A 557 -13.72 32.67 3.48
N ASN A 558 -14.20 31.58 4.07
CA ASN A 558 -15.47 31.50 4.79
C ASN A 558 -16.71 31.97 4.00
N ILE A 559 -16.87 31.51 2.76
CA ILE A 559 -18.10 31.74 1.98
C ILE A 559 -19.25 30.95 2.60
N GLY A 560 -20.32 31.63 3.03
CA GLY A 560 -21.47 31.01 3.71
C GLY A 560 -22.58 30.44 2.83
N ALA A 561 -22.47 30.55 1.51
CA ALA A 561 -23.39 29.92 0.56
C ALA A 561 -22.59 29.33 -0.62
N PRO A 562 -21.71 28.36 -0.37
CA PRO A 562 -21.02 27.68 -1.45
C PRO A 562 -22.03 26.81 -2.20
N ALA A 563 -21.98 26.85 -3.53
CA ALA A 563 -22.79 26.02 -4.42
C ALA A 563 -21.90 25.00 -5.14
N SER A 564 -20.73 25.44 -5.61
CA SER A 564 -19.77 24.56 -6.28
C SER A 564 -18.31 25.01 -6.10
N LEU A 565 -17.41 24.05 -6.18
CA LEU A 565 -15.97 24.22 -6.26
C LEU A 565 -15.43 23.27 -7.33
N TRP A 566 -14.49 23.71 -8.16
CA TRP A 566 -13.77 22.82 -9.06
C TRP A 566 -12.30 23.20 -9.15
N HIS A 567 -11.43 22.20 -9.11
CA HIS A 567 -10.00 22.37 -9.28
C HIS A 567 -9.33 21.09 -9.80
N ALA A 568 -8.50 21.25 -10.84
CA ALA A 568 -7.63 20.20 -11.39
C ALA A 568 -8.32 18.84 -11.54
N GLY A 569 -9.47 18.83 -12.23
CA GLY A 569 -10.21 17.62 -12.56
C GLY A 569 -11.10 17.05 -11.45
N VAL A 570 -11.22 17.73 -10.31
CA VAL A 570 -12.12 17.34 -9.21
C VAL A 570 -13.12 18.45 -8.93
N GLY A 571 -14.40 18.13 -9.05
CA GLY A 571 -15.51 19.01 -8.72
C GLY A 571 -16.18 18.67 -7.40
N TYR A 572 -16.81 19.66 -6.79
CA TYR A 572 -17.59 19.55 -5.56
C TYR A 572 -18.89 20.34 -5.71
N THR A 573 -20.01 19.77 -5.27
CA THR A 573 -21.27 20.51 -5.06
C THR A 573 -21.68 20.44 -3.60
N PHE A 574 -22.33 21.51 -3.15
CA PHE A 574 -22.77 21.69 -1.76
C PHE A 574 -24.29 21.93 -1.73
N GLU A 575 -24.94 21.45 -0.67
CA GLU A 575 -26.38 21.64 -0.50
C GLU A 575 -26.75 23.11 -0.29
N ASN A 576 -27.89 23.49 -0.85
CA ASN A 576 -28.43 24.82 -0.63
C ASN A 576 -28.82 24.99 0.84
N GLY A 577 -28.21 25.98 1.52
CA GLY A 577 -28.45 26.23 2.94
C GLY A 577 -27.56 25.43 3.89
N THR A 578 -26.48 24.81 3.41
CA THR A 578 -25.45 24.23 4.30
C THR A 578 -24.99 25.23 5.38
N SER A 579 -24.81 24.75 6.61
CA SER A 579 -24.30 25.56 7.73
C SER A 579 -22.79 25.76 7.68
N ALA A 580 -22.10 25.05 6.78
CA ALA A 580 -20.65 25.11 6.64
C ALA A 580 -20.21 26.24 5.71
N LYS A 581 -19.05 26.82 5.99
CA LYS A 581 -18.46 27.88 5.17
C LYS A 581 -17.26 27.37 4.38
N LEU A 582 -17.25 27.61 3.07
CA LEU A 582 -16.15 27.19 2.21
C LEU A 582 -14.95 28.15 2.31
N SER A 583 -13.77 27.58 2.51
CA SER A 583 -12.48 28.27 2.43
C SER A 583 -11.58 27.56 1.42
N VAL A 584 -10.94 28.35 0.55
CA VAL A 584 -10.06 27.88 -0.52
C VAL A 584 -8.84 28.79 -0.60
N THR A 585 -7.66 28.22 -0.60
CA THR A 585 -6.40 28.96 -0.75
C THR A 585 -5.50 28.27 -1.77
N THR A 586 -4.72 29.09 -2.47
CA THR A 586 -3.62 28.64 -3.33
C THR A 586 -2.34 29.35 -2.89
N GLY A 587 -1.17 28.80 -3.25
CA GLY A 587 0.11 29.47 -3.10
C GLY A 587 1.22 28.61 -2.52
N ASP A 588 2.43 29.14 -2.64
CA ASP A 588 3.67 28.48 -2.26
C ASP A 588 3.75 28.16 -0.76
N LYS A 589 4.13 26.91 -0.47
CA LYS A 589 4.53 26.42 0.85
C LYS A 589 5.90 25.78 0.76
N THR A 590 6.82 26.21 1.62
CA THR A 590 8.18 25.68 1.69
C THR A 590 8.31 24.70 2.86
N GLY A 591 8.82 23.51 2.56
CA GLY A 591 9.01 22.40 3.47
C GLY A 591 10.44 21.90 3.54
N ASP A 592 10.81 21.31 4.67
CA ASP A 592 12.13 20.72 4.90
C ASP A 592 11.98 19.23 5.24
N TRP A 593 12.48 18.37 4.34
CA TRP A 593 12.36 16.92 4.47
C TRP A 593 13.04 16.38 5.74
N SER A 594 14.10 17.03 6.22
CA SER A 594 14.80 16.62 7.44
C SER A 594 13.97 16.81 8.72
N LYS A 595 12.89 17.60 8.65
CA LYS A 595 11.94 17.76 9.78
C LYS A 595 10.92 16.64 9.89
N ILE A 596 10.73 15.88 8.81
CA ILE A 596 9.73 14.80 8.74
C ILE A 596 10.34 13.42 8.50
N GLY A 597 11.65 13.34 8.25
CA GLY A 597 12.34 12.10 7.95
C GLY A 597 13.87 12.26 7.96
N THR A 598 14.56 11.26 7.42
CA THR A 598 16.03 11.22 7.33
C THR A 598 16.54 11.65 5.95
N SER A 599 15.69 12.23 5.11
CA SER A 599 16.08 12.67 3.77
C SER A 599 17.10 13.81 3.85
N SER A 600 18.12 13.77 3.00
CA SER A 600 19.10 14.85 2.84
C SER A 600 18.81 15.75 1.64
N GLN A 601 17.66 15.60 0.98
CA GLN A 601 17.26 16.48 -0.12
C GLN A 601 17.08 17.92 0.38
N PRO A 602 17.35 18.93 -0.47
CA PRO A 602 17.13 20.32 -0.11
C PRO A 602 15.65 20.58 0.21
N SER A 603 15.39 21.66 0.94
CA SER A 603 14.02 22.16 1.14
C SER A 603 13.30 22.35 -0.20
N THR A 604 12.02 22.02 -0.23
CA THR A 604 11.18 22.10 -1.42
C THR A 604 10.11 23.17 -1.26
N THR A 605 9.74 23.84 -2.34
CA THR A 605 8.59 24.75 -2.38
C THR A 605 7.54 24.17 -3.30
N VAL A 606 6.32 24.06 -2.80
CA VAL A 606 5.17 23.50 -3.52
C VAL A 606 4.06 24.55 -3.54
N ASP A 607 3.57 24.90 -4.73
CA ASP A 607 2.32 25.65 -4.87
C ASP A 607 1.15 24.71 -4.53
N LEU A 608 0.49 24.96 -3.39
CA LEU A 608 -0.57 24.10 -2.87
C LEU A 608 -1.94 24.73 -3.05
N PHE A 609 -2.90 23.93 -3.50
CA PHE A 609 -4.33 24.17 -3.37
C PHE A 609 -4.83 23.52 -2.08
N THR A 610 -5.53 24.27 -1.25
CA THR A 610 -6.16 23.77 -0.01
C THR A 610 -7.62 24.22 0.04
N ALA A 611 -8.54 23.29 0.25
CA ALA A 611 -9.96 23.59 0.40
C ALA A 611 -10.58 22.82 1.56
N TYR A 612 -11.40 23.50 2.36
CA TYR A 612 -12.12 22.90 3.48
C TYR A 612 -13.42 23.66 3.79
N LEU A 613 -14.33 22.95 4.44
CA LEU A 613 -15.56 23.48 5.02
C LEU A 613 -15.37 23.75 6.51
N VAL A 614 -15.62 24.98 6.94
CA VAL A 614 -15.62 25.39 8.35
C VAL A 614 -17.01 25.18 8.93
N HIS A 615 -17.10 24.40 10.00
CA HIS A 615 -18.37 24.08 10.66
C HIS A 615 -18.76 25.22 11.60
N THR A 616 -19.90 25.88 11.34
CA THR A 616 -20.37 26.97 12.21
C THR A 616 -21.42 26.54 13.22
N ASN A 617 -22.06 25.39 12.99
CA ASN A 617 -22.92 24.71 13.92
C ASN A 617 -22.60 23.21 13.87
N LEU A 618 -22.09 22.64 14.97
CA LEU A 618 -21.71 21.23 15.04
C LEU A 618 -22.92 20.28 15.13
N THR A 619 -24.11 20.80 15.43
CA THR A 619 -25.34 20.00 15.50
C THR A 619 -25.98 19.78 14.13
N ASP A 620 -25.66 20.62 13.14
CA ASP A 620 -26.16 20.46 11.78
C ASP A 620 -25.27 19.45 11.03
N PRO A 621 -25.85 18.39 10.43
CA PRO A 621 -25.10 17.49 9.57
C PRO A 621 -24.64 18.24 8.30
N ILE A 622 -23.53 17.80 7.73
CA ILE A 622 -22.98 18.35 6.50
C ILE A 622 -22.85 17.26 5.46
N GLU A 623 -23.16 17.63 4.22
CA GLU A 623 -23.02 16.77 3.07
C GLU A 623 -22.54 17.54 1.85
N TYR A 624 -21.81 16.84 1.00
CA TYR A 624 -21.29 17.36 -0.26
C TYR A 624 -21.06 16.21 -1.24
N THR A 625 -21.06 16.53 -2.53
CA THR A 625 -20.86 15.56 -3.60
C THR A 625 -19.56 15.87 -4.32
N ILE A 626 -18.74 14.85 -4.57
CA ILE A 626 -17.46 14.92 -5.27
C ILE A 626 -17.63 14.31 -6.66
N PHE A 627 -17.01 14.95 -7.65
CA PHE A 627 -17.00 14.55 -9.05
C PHE A 627 -15.54 14.42 -9.50
N PRO A 628 -14.89 13.27 -9.24
CA PRO A 628 -13.53 13.02 -9.70
C PRO A 628 -13.47 12.81 -11.22
N GLY A 629 -12.28 13.02 -11.80
CA GLY A 629 -11.98 12.66 -13.19
C GLY A 629 -12.72 13.48 -14.26
N THR A 630 -13.21 14.68 -13.94
CA THR A 630 -13.81 15.56 -14.96
C THR A 630 -12.72 16.20 -15.80
N ALA A 631 -12.82 16.12 -17.14
CA ALA A 631 -11.77 16.60 -18.05
C ALA A 631 -11.47 18.10 -17.90
N ASP A 632 -12.51 18.91 -17.68
CA ASP A 632 -12.42 20.34 -17.45
C ASP A 632 -13.62 20.85 -16.61
N TYR A 633 -13.68 22.16 -16.39
CA TYR A 633 -14.76 22.79 -15.65
C TYR A 633 -16.14 22.62 -16.31
N ALA A 634 -16.22 22.70 -17.64
CA ALA A 634 -17.49 22.58 -18.37
C ALA A 634 -18.05 21.15 -18.31
N ALA A 635 -17.16 20.14 -18.35
CA ALA A 635 -17.50 18.75 -18.10
C ALA A 635 -18.05 18.55 -16.69
N PHE A 636 -17.45 19.20 -15.68
CA PHE A 636 -17.99 19.20 -14.31
C PHE A 636 -19.37 19.86 -14.22
N GLU A 637 -19.57 21.04 -14.81
CA GLU A 637 -20.88 21.71 -14.79
C GLU A 637 -21.96 20.83 -15.44
N THR A 638 -21.66 20.24 -16.59
CA THR A 638 -22.57 19.33 -17.30
C THR A 638 -22.89 18.10 -16.46
N LYS A 639 -21.87 17.46 -15.88
CA LYS A 639 -22.04 16.24 -15.08
C LYS A 639 -22.85 16.52 -13.82
N SER A 640 -22.47 17.56 -13.06
CA SER A 640 -23.12 17.91 -11.80
C SER A 640 -24.59 18.35 -11.97
N ALA A 641 -24.95 18.96 -13.10
CA ALA A 641 -26.33 19.32 -13.41
C ALA A 641 -27.23 18.10 -13.74
N ASN A 642 -26.64 16.97 -14.17
CA ASN A 642 -27.38 15.78 -14.59
C ASN A 642 -27.47 14.70 -13.51
N VAL A 643 -26.69 14.81 -12.43
CA VAL A 643 -26.73 13.83 -11.33
C VAL A 643 -27.99 13.99 -10.51
N THR A 644 -28.70 12.88 -10.28
CA THR A 644 -29.99 12.82 -9.59
C THR A 644 -29.91 11.95 -8.34
N ILE A 645 -29.09 12.40 -7.38
CA ILE A 645 -29.00 11.80 -6.04
C ILE A 645 -29.87 12.59 -5.06
N GLN A 646 -30.52 11.87 -4.14
CA GLN A 646 -31.33 12.44 -3.07
C GLN A 646 -30.80 11.99 -1.72
N THR A 647 -30.60 12.92 -0.78
CA THR A 647 -30.46 12.59 0.64
C THR A 647 -31.79 12.07 1.16
N VAL A 648 -31.80 10.83 1.65
CA VAL A 648 -32.95 10.23 2.33
C VAL A 648 -32.91 10.57 3.81
N GLU A 649 -31.75 10.39 4.44
CA GLU A 649 -31.55 10.63 5.87
C GLU A 649 -30.07 10.89 6.18
N ASN A 650 -29.77 11.75 7.15
CA ASN A 650 -28.39 12.03 7.58
C ASN A 650 -28.39 12.52 9.02
N ASP A 651 -28.44 11.60 9.97
CA ASP A 651 -28.54 11.88 11.39
C ASP A 651 -27.66 10.92 12.24
N PRO A 652 -27.78 10.89 13.58
CA PRO A 652 -26.99 9.98 14.41
C PRO A 652 -27.31 8.48 14.27
N LEU A 653 -28.46 8.13 13.70
CA LEU A 653 -28.97 6.77 13.57
C LEU A 653 -28.81 6.23 12.15
N ILE A 654 -29.07 7.05 11.13
CA ILE A 654 -29.07 6.63 9.74
C ILE A 654 -28.35 7.65 8.83
N SER A 655 -27.56 7.14 7.88
CA SER A 655 -27.09 7.92 6.73
C SER A 655 -27.51 7.21 5.44
N ALA A 656 -28.32 7.86 4.61
CA ALA A 656 -28.94 7.24 3.45
C ALA A 656 -29.03 8.17 2.24
N VAL A 657 -28.66 7.64 1.08
CA VAL A 657 -28.70 8.31 -0.22
C VAL A 657 -29.46 7.43 -1.21
N TYR A 658 -30.23 8.04 -2.10
CA TYR A 658 -30.92 7.36 -3.18
C TYR A 658 -30.45 7.88 -4.54
N ASP A 659 -29.89 7.00 -5.37
CA ASP A 659 -29.60 7.27 -6.78
C ASP A 659 -30.87 7.01 -7.60
N THR A 660 -31.53 8.10 -8.00
CA THR A 660 -32.81 8.02 -8.71
C THR A 660 -32.64 7.45 -10.11
N ALA A 661 -31.52 7.73 -10.77
CA ALA A 661 -31.26 7.26 -12.13
C ALA A 661 -31.14 5.74 -12.20
N ARG A 662 -30.65 5.11 -11.12
CA ARG A 662 -30.43 3.66 -11.03
C ARG A 662 -31.41 2.91 -10.14
N SER A 663 -32.29 3.64 -9.46
CA SER A 663 -33.17 3.09 -8.43
C SER A 663 -32.40 2.33 -7.36
N THR A 664 -31.28 2.91 -6.89
CA THR A 664 -30.39 2.29 -5.91
C THR A 664 -30.36 3.09 -4.63
N ALA A 665 -30.72 2.46 -3.52
CA ALA A 665 -30.54 3.00 -2.17
C ALA A 665 -29.20 2.57 -1.59
N TYR A 666 -28.53 3.51 -0.94
CA TYR A 666 -27.32 3.29 -0.16
C TYR A 666 -27.63 3.71 1.28
N VAL A 667 -27.54 2.78 2.23
CA VAL A 667 -28.01 3.00 3.60
C VAL A 667 -26.96 2.53 4.61
N VAL A 668 -26.75 3.34 5.63
CA VAL A 668 -25.96 3.02 6.81
C VAL A 668 -26.91 3.04 8.01
N PHE A 669 -27.06 1.90 8.67
CA PHE A 669 -27.60 1.82 10.01
C PHE A 669 -26.41 1.87 10.97
N TRP A 670 -26.30 2.93 11.77
CA TRP A 670 -25.16 3.12 12.68
C TRP A 670 -25.20 2.21 13.91
N ALA A 671 -26.38 1.68 14.27
CA ALA A 671 -26.58 0.80 15.42
C ALA A 671 -27.86 -0.05 15.29
N PRO A 672 -28.05 -1.11 16.10
CA PRO A 672 -29.30 -1.88 16.16
C PRO A 672 -30.56 -1.02 16.41
N GLU A 673 -30.42 0.06 17.17
CA GLU A 673 -31.50 0.99 17.51
C GLU A 673 -31.79 2.05 16.43
N SER A 674 -31.19 1.94 15.24
CA SER A 674 -31.35 2.94 14.17
C SER A 674 -32.79 3.11 13.66
N GLY A 675 -33.65 2.11 13.83
CA GLY A 675 -35.03 2.15 13.34
C GLY A 675 -35.15 1.85 11.84
N ASP A 676 -36.21 2.38 11.21
CA ASP A 676 -36.51 2.15 9.80
C ASP A 676 -36.21 3.40 8.95
N VAL A 677 -35.48 3.24 7.85
CA VAL A 677 -35.37 4.26 6.79
C VAL A 677 -36.52 4.10 5.80
N GLN A 678 -37.12 5.19 5.33
CA GLN A 678 -38.13 5.18 4.26
C GLN A 678 -37.57 5.75 2.95
N LEU A 679 -37.47 4.90 1.92
CA LEU A 679 -36.99 5.28 0.60
C LEU A 679 -38.03 6.10 -0.18
N PRO A 680 -37.61 6.82 -1.25
CA PRO A 680 -38.53 7.58 -2.11
C PRO A 680 -39.63 6.72 -2.77
N SER A 681 -39.37 5.42 -3.01
CA SER A 681 -40.36 4.45 -3.49
C SER A 681 -41.45 4.12 -2.46
N GLY A 682 -41.27 4.53 -1.20
CA GLY A 682 -42.11 4.17 -0.07
C GLY A 682 -41.71 2.87 0.62
N MET A 683 -40.74 2.12 0.07
CA MET A 683 -40.13 0.96 0.74
C MET A 683 -39.48 1.42 2.05
N LYS A 684 -39.68 0.68 3.14
CA LYS A 684 -38.91 0.87 4.37
C LYS A 684 -37.95 -0.27 4.60
N MET A 685 -36.81 0.04 5.22
CA MET A 685 -35.81 -0.95 5.61
C MET A 685 -35.37 -0.70 7.04
N GLY A 686 -35.25 -1.77 7.83
CA GLY A 686 -34.70 -1.74 9.18
C GLY A 686 -33.72 -2.90 9.40
N ALA A 687 -32.61 -2.64 10.08
CA ALA A 687 -31.59 -3.66 10.39
C ALA A 687 -31.56 -3.97 11.89
N ASP A 688 -31.27 -5.22 12.24
CA ASP A 688 -31.15 -5.65 13.65
C ASP A 688 -29.76 -5.39 14.25
N ILE A 689 -28.81 -4.95 13.43
CA ILE A 689 -27.45 -4.57 13.81
C ILE A 689 -27.04 -3.27 13.10
N GLY A 690 -25.91 -2.69 13.49
CA GLY A 690 -25.26 -1.72 12.63
C GLY A 690 -24.86 -2.39 11.31
N LEU A 691 -25.26 -1.84 10.18
CA LEU A 691 -25.18 -2.50 8.88
C LEU A 691 -25.04 -1.49 7.75
N THR A 692 -24.19 -1.78 6.76
CA THR A 692 -24.18 -1.06 5.49
C THR A 692 -24.95 -1.86 4.44
N VAL A 693 -25.82 -1.19 3.68
CA VAL A 693 -26.75 -1.81 2.74
C VAL A 693 -26.74 -1.05 1.42
N ILE A 694 -26.54 -1.77 0.31
CA ILE A 694 -26.82 -1.29 -1.04
C ILE A 694 -27.98 -2.11 -1.58
N TYR A 695 -29.07 -1.45 -1.93
CA TYR A 695 -30.28 -2.09 -2.46
C TYR A 695 -30.64 -1.47 -3.81
N ASN A 696 -30.59 -2.28 -4.86
CA ASN A 696 -31.08 -1.89 -6.19
C ASN A 696 -32.53 -2.37 -6.34
N GLU A 697 -33.48 -1.42 -6.36
CA GLU A 697 -34.92 -1.71 -6.44
C GLU A 697 -35.33 -2.29 -7.80
N ALA A 698 -34.59 -1.95 -8.86
CA ALA A 698 -34.89 -2.43 -10.21
C ALA A 698 -34.50 -3.90 -10.40
N THR A 699 -33.39 -4.33 -9.82
CA THR A 699 -32.94 -5.72 -9.89
C THR A 699 -33.43 -6.56 -8.72
N GLY A 700 -33.72 -5.96 -7.57
CA GLY A 700 -34.01 -6.67 -6.31
C GLY A 700 -32.77 -7.12 -5.56
N VAL A 701 -31.55 -6.79 -6.02
CA VAL A 701 -30.31 -7.21 -5.36
C VAL A 701 -30.06 -6.35 -4.12
N VAL A 702 -29.83 -7.02 -2.99
CA VAL A 702 -29.44 -6.42 -1.72
C VAL A 702 -28.05 -6.93 -1.35
N THR A 703 -27.10 -6.02 -1.20
CA THR A 703 -25.73 -6.32 -0.74
C THR A 703 -25.51 -5.65 0.60
N VAL A 704 -25.01 -6.42 1.58
CA VAL A 704 -24.77 -5.94 2.94
C VAL A 704 -23.36 -6.27 3.41
N ALA A 705 -22.86 -5.51 4.38
CA ALA A 705 -21.69 -5.88 5.18
C ALA A 705 -21.87 -5.41 6.62
N ASP A 706 -21.19 -6.07 7.57
CA ASP A 706 -21.02 -5.62 8.95
C ASP A 706 -19.64 -4.96 9.10
N PRO A 707 -19.55 -3.61 9.12
CA PRO A 707 -18.28 -2.92 9.36
C PRO A 707 -17.64 -3.24 10.71
N SER A 708 -18.42 -3.69 11.71
CA SER A 708 -17.87 -4.03 13.01
C SER A 708 -17.03 -5.32 12.99
N GLN A 709 -17.32 -6.23 12.06
CA GLN A 709 -16.72 -7.57 11.98
C GLN A 709 -17.01 -8.42 13.23
N GLN A 710 -18.16 -8.22 13.87
CA GLN A 710 -18.51 -8.86 15.15
C GLN A 710 -19.68 -9.81 15.03
N GLN A 711 -20.49 -9.67 13.98
CA GLN A 711 -21.69 -10.47 13.81
C GLN A 711 -21.46 -11.54 12.73
N SER A 712 -21.98 -12.74 12.99
CA SER A 712 -22.01 -13.85 12.02
C SER A 712 -23.31 -13.88 11.22
N GLN A 713 -24.28 -13.04 11.58
CA GLN A 713 -25.57 -12.94 10.89
C GLN A 713 -26.13 -11.51 11.00
N ALA A 714 -26.84 -11.07 9.97
CA ALA A 714 -27.65 -9.86 9.99
C ALA A 714 -29.06 -10.12 9.48
N LYS A 715 -30.04 -9.39 10.00
CA LYS A 715 -31.42 -9.40 9.51
C LYS A 715 -31.81 -8.02 9.01
N LEU A 716 -32.22 -7.97 7.75
CA LEU A 716 -32.77 -6.78 7.13
C LEU A 716 -34.27 -6.97 6.90
N THR A 717 -35.08 -6.17 7.57
CA THR A 717 -36.54 -6.16 7.39
C THR A 717 -36.90 -5.19 6.28
N MET A 718 -37.46 -5.72 5.20
CA MET A 718 -37.96 -4.98 4.04
C MET A 718 -39.49 -4.82 4.19
N ILE A 719 -39.98 -3.60 4.20
CA ILE A 719 -41.41 -3.28 4.36
C ILE A 719 -41.89 -2.55 3.12
N PRO A 720 -42.54 -3.24 2.15
CA PRO A 720 -43.02 -2.59 0.95
C PRO A 720 -44.19 -1.62 1.26
N PRO A 721 -44.47 -0.65 0.38
CA PRO A 721 -45.64 0.23 0.51
C PRO A 721 -46.97 -0.54 0.58
N VAL A 722 -47.02 -1.69 -0.11
CA VAL A 722 -48.17 -2.60 -0.15
C VAL A 722 -47.68 -4.03 0.01
N GLY A 723 -48.25 -4.77 0.97
CA GLY A 723 -47.90 -6.17 1.24
C GLY A 723 -47.27 -6.37 2.61
N PRO A 724 -46.95 -7.63 2.96
CA PRO A 724 -46.34 -7.94 4.25
C PRO A 724 -44.86 -7.56 4.27
N ALA A 725 -44.35 -7.25 5.47
CA ALA A 725 -42.91 -7.14 5.71
C ALA A 725 -42.23 -8.50 5.47
N THR A 726 -41.02 -8.45 4.92
CA THR A 726 -40.17 -9.63 4.67
C THR A 726 -38.84 -9.42 5.35
N THR A 727 -38.34 -10.43 6.07
CA THR A 727 -37.00 -10.38 6.67
C THR A 727 -36.02 -11.19 5.83
N LEU A 728 -34.98 -10.53 5.33
CA LEU A 728 -33.82 -11.16 4.72
C LEU A 728 -32.81 -11.49 5.82
N THR A 729 -32.28 -12.71 5.84
CA THR A 729 -31.25 -13.14 6.78
C THR A 729 -29.97 -13.41 6.01
N PHE A 730 -28.89 -12.71 6.36
CA PHE A 730 -27.59 -12.83 5.73
C PHE A 730 -26.64 -13.55 6.68
N ASP A 731 -26.06 -14.67 6.24
CA ASP A 731 -24.91 -15.26 6.92
C ASP A 731 -23.69 -14.42 6.55
N LEU A 732 -23.16 -13.69 7.54
CA LEU A 732 -22.06 -12.76 7.32
C LEU A 732 -20.73 -13.51 7.33
N PRO A 733 -19.75 -13.10 6.49
CA PRO A 733 -18.42 -13.65 6.53
C PRO A 733 -17.79 -13.56 7.93
N THR A 734 -17.07 -14.60 8.34
CA THR A 734 -16.39 -14.70 9.65
C THR A 734 -14.89 -14.88 9.49
N ASP A 735 -14.17 -14.95 10.61
CA ASP A 735 -12.73 -15.20 10.67
C ASP A 735 -11.96 -14.18 9.82
N GLY A 736 -11.02 -14.64 8.99
CA GLY A 736 -10.24 -13.79 8.11
C GLY A 736 -11.04 -13.00 7.08
N GLN A 737 -12.29 -13.38 6.82
CA GLN A 737 -13.16 -12.73 5.83
C GLN A 737 -14.16 -11.76 6.46
N ALA A 738 -14.16 -11.59 7.79
CA ALA A 738 -15.11 -10.75 8.47
C ALA A 738 -15.06 -9.29 7.95
N GLY A 739 -16.24 -8.74 7.66
CA GLY A 739 -16.39 -7.42 7.02
C GLY A 739 -16.45 -7.45 5.49
N ASN A 740 -16.28 -8.62 4.86
CA ASN A 740 -16.59 -8.78 3.44
C ASN A 740 -18.11 -8.67 3.19
N SER A 741 -18.48 -8.38 1.94
CA SER A 741 -19.88 -8.17 1.54
C SER A 741 -20.58 -9.49 1.23
N GLY A 742 -21.87 -9.57 1.57
CA GLY A 742 -22.77 -10.67 1.18
C GLY A 742 -24.00 -10.14 0.43
N SER A 743 -24.51 -10.89 -0.54
CA SER A 743 -25.65 -10.47 -1.37
C SER A 743 -26.79 -11.49 -1.38
N LEU A 744 -28.02 -11.00 -1.40
CA LEU A 744 -29.25 -11.78 -1.57
C LEU A 744 -30.20 -11.08 -2.56
N TYR A 745 -31.16 -11.85 -3.06
CA TYR A 745 -32.21 -11.35 -3.94
C TYR A 745 -33.50 -11.13 -3.14
N TYR A 746 -34.09 -9.94 -3.27
CA TYR A 746 -35.41 -9.59 -2.74
C TYR A 746 -36.43 -9.53 -3.87
N ASN A 747 -37.32 -10.52 -3.92
CA ASN A 747 -38.35 -10.61 -4.94
C ASN A 747 -39.62 -9.85 -4.50
N TYR A 748 -39.68 -8.55 -4.79
CA TYR A 748 -40.89 -7.77 -4.64
C TYR A 748 -41.46 -7.40 -6.01
N VAL A 749 -42.62 -7.98 -6.34
CA VAL A 749 -43.41 -7.56 -7.49
C VAL A 749 -44.49 -6.63 -6.97
N ALA A 750 -44.37 -5.33 -7.29
CA ALA A 750 -45.43 -4.38 -6.99
C ALA A 750 -46.75 -4.89 -7.60
N PRO A 751 -47.88 -4.84 -6.86
CA PRO A 751 -49.17 -5.18 -7.44
C PRO A 751 -49.40 -4.35 -8.70
N GLN A 752 -49.67 -5.00 -9.84
CA GLN A 752 -50.09 -4.30 -11.05
C GLN A 752 -51.37 -3.53 -10.70
N VAL A 753 -51.31 -2.20 -10.73
CA VAL A 753 -52.45 -1.30 -10.44
C VAL A 753 -53.39 -1.27 -11.62
#